data_AF-A0A8J4BL15-F1
#
_entry.id   AF-A0A8J4BL15-F1
#
_cell.length_a   1.000
_cell.length_b   1.000
_cell.length_c   1.000
_cell.angle_alpha   90.00
_cell.angle_beta   90.00
_cell.angle_gamma   90.00
#
_symmetry.space_group_name_H-M   'P 1'
#
loop_
_entity.id
_entity.type
_entity.pdbx_description
1 polymer ?
#
loop_
_entity_poly.entity_id
_entity_poly.type
_entity_poly.pdbx_seq_one_letter_code
_entity_poly.pdbx_strand_id
1 'polypeptide(L)'
;MLPELGVLAMLLLPAFAPVSSGAIPGPVIITVQGMLVYADLHNTQSNPVWALSTDEGKIIPLDTTTFNPPPEVHVGAYLQVTGELWYDGICRPASYERYVCSGFGLCMWTSSWTRDPYSRDDQPNNPSTPTSPVANSPQLLLVMVLDYSACGYPASVNTSTIRSIFLGPNGDGTAGIAQKYSQCSYGTFGIDASKFRAEVVVPQSCNTAAQTLQTCKWWNIANDADTAAKSLIGSDKYGEFTHYAYVLPPGLETVCNWTRGGMSLLPGRKIWLQTSSQGLNRSATIMHMTLHNYGLWHSWKDGYELADYSSVMGSGDACPSAAETSRLGWATPAATISSATLPAKGTWRSFTLPASYLTGTANHLRLTPNWLAKYNKTNAKNLYIDVRVAKGGDQGLGGTYAPKLNVHEVNAELDNNYVTPKQYPFGYWPPTDGFSDRKVSLVSAVSAAARAELTAYNLVITSGSWTSTDNLQISLCRYSASPTECKVPSPSPSPPSPKQSAPSPRPPTPSPRPPSPRPPTPSPRPPSPRPPTPSPRPPSPRPPTPSPRPPSPRPPTPSPRPPSPRPSPPARRPMPPPPSPKPIVQTVKGRLSTVIDVVDGLEQLVVRTTDIELVPIDMPTFRALNPYEDYKPWDYIILDCVMKSGGVCFPTSYLVFSCSAFGICSWSGDNSFGDYGPGDFPNDLKPESLANYMERFLVMVLDYSACGYPAALNGSSTRDLFLGFARNAELCSNGKFGLDQGALQALVVRPNCSAATTTSCAWWTMANEANSVAKSILGDNTFKGFTHYAYVLPPGLETVCNWTRGGLSLLPGNQIWLQTAAESVYRWEVLLHMNLHNYGLWHSWEDGKEFADGSTALGGGVACPNAAESSRLGWANPVSGGEAINSIQLPPGAVQSYTVASARTAGGDGSFLRVMPDWRPDYYEDPDNFFLFNTDTATNLYIEVRIAGYDPEVLDEAYAPKINVYEVNAAMDNGYLHYVPPIGNWALEFEHTDRKIQIISKIPFSHRVILTDYNLVVYGRSIASESTMEVQLCRFVTSDAECQASP
;
A
#
# COMPACT_ATOMS: atom_id res chain seq x y z
N MET A 1 36.54 33.40 -51.05
CA MET A 1 37.54 34.19 -50.30
C MET A 1 37.74 33.51 -48.95
N LEU A 2 38.86 32.79 -48.83
CA LEU A 2 39.53 32.30 -47.60
C LEU A 2 40.12 33.49 -46.79
N PRO A 3 40.76 33.34 -45.59
CA PRO A 3 41.44 32.16 -44.99
C PRO A 3 41.16 31.91 -43.49
N GLU A 4 41.30 30.70 -42.93
CA GLU A 4 42.51 29.99 -42.44
C GLU A 4 43.44 30.77 -41.47
N LEU A 5 43.60 30.26 -40.24
CA LEU A 5 44.87 30.15 -39.50
C LEU A 5 44.66 29.41 -38.15
N GLY A 6 45.41 28.31 -37.98
CA GLY A 6 45.54 27.59 -36.71
C GLY A 6 46.67 28.16 -35.84
N VAL A 7 46.55 27.99 -34.52
CA VAL A 7 47.67 28.11 -33.57
C VAL A 7 47.58 26.99 -32.54
N LEU A 8 48.64 26.18 -32.55
CA LEU A 8 49.00 25.11 -31.64
C LEU A 8 49.48 25.73 -30.32
N ALA A 9 48.84 25.45 -29.19
CA ALA A 9 49.35 25.80 -27.87
C ALA A 9 49.87 24.52 -27.18
N MET A 10 51.19 24.32 -27.26
CA MET A 10 51.93 23.37 -26.43
C MET A 10 51.93 23.86 -24.97
N LEU A 11 51.38 23.07 -24.05
CA LEU A 11 51.59 23.23 -22.61
C LEU A 11 52.74 22.32 -22.17
N LEU A 12 53.80 22.97 -21.70
CA LEU A 12 55.01 22.40 -21.09
C LEU A 12 54.65 21.72 -19.76
N LEU A 13 54.94 20.41 -19.65
CA LEU A 13 55.12 19.75 -18.35
C LEU A 13 56.62 19.84 -17.96
N PRO A 14 56.96 20.07 -16.68
CA PRO A 14 58.34 20.14 -16.24
C PRO A 14 59.01 18.77 -16.34
N ALA A 15 60.22 18.77 -16.89
CA ALA A 15 61.10 17.61 -16.96
C ALA A 15 61.48 17.13 -15.54
N PHE A 16 61.14 15.88 -15.22
CA PHE A 16 61.73 15.18 -14.08
C PHE A 16 63.05 14.53 -14.51
N ALA A 17 64.10 14.78 -13.73
CA ALA A 17 65.43 14.19 -13.86
C ALA A 17 65.40 12.66 -13.68
N PRO A 18 66.37 11.91 -14.26
CA PRO A 18 66.37 10.46 -14.18
C PRO A 18 66.69 10.02 -12.74
N VAL A 19 65.71 9.41 -12.06
CA VAL A 19 65.92 8.76 -10.76
C VAL A 19 66.27 7.29 -11.01
N SER A 20 67.43 6.91 -10.48
CA SER A 20 67.95 5.55 -10.41
C SER A 20 66.99 4.57 -9.75
N SER A 21 66.94 3.36 -10.28
CA SER A 21 66.32 2.14 -9.74
C SER A 21 66.03 2.16 -8.22
N GLY A 22 64.78 2.43 -7.86
CA GLY A 22 64.27 2.31 -6.50
C GLY A 22 62.74 2.35 -6.50
N ALA A 23 62.13 1.26 -6.04
CA ALA A 23 60.69 1.02 -5.79
C ALA A 23 59.67 1.86 -6.61
N ILE A 24 58.97 1.20 -7.54
CA ILE A 24 57.78 1.76 -8.20
C ILE A 24 56.81 2.22 -7.10
N PRO A 25 56.47 3.52 -6.99
CA PRO A 25 55.52 3.97 -5.98
C PRO A 25 54.18 3.24 -6.19
N GLY A 26 53.49 2.85 -5.12
CA GLY A 26 52.18 2.22 -5.23
C GLY A 26 51.12 3.15 -5.86
N PRO A 27 49.93 2.62 -6.21
CA PRO A 27 48.81 3.46 -6.64
C PRO A 27 48.49 4.53 -5.58
N VAL A 28 48.08 5.71 -6.05
CA VAL A 28 47.67 6.82 -5.17
C VAL A 28 46.15 6.80 -5.03
N ILE A 29 45.64 6.74 -3.80
CA ILE A 29 44.20 6.90 -3.56
C ILE A 29 43.84 8.36 -3.79
N ILE A 30 42.92 8.61 -4.71
CA ILE A 30 42.39 9.94 -5.00
C ILE A 30 40.87 9.94 -4.85
N THR A 31 40.33 11.10 -4.49
CA THR A 31 38.89 11.39 -4.53
C THR A 31 38.68 12.47 -5.57
N VAL A 32 37.89 12.17 -6.60
CA VAL A 32 37.62 13.06 -7.73
C VAL A 32 36.13 13.38 -7.75
N GLN A 33 35.81 14.67 -7.85
CA GLN A 33 34.46 15.15 -8.09
C GLN A 33 34.34 15.66 -9.54
N GLY A 34 33.25 15.31 -10.20
CA GLY A 34 33.01 15.78 -11.56
C GLY A 34 31.77 15.19 -12.20
N MET A 35 31.45 15.71 -13.37
CA MET A 35 30.33 15.27 -14.18
C MET A 35 30.71 14.00 -14.94
N LEU A 36 29.89 12.96 -14.85
CA LEU A 36 30.10 11.72 -15.60
C LEU A 36 29.89 11.99 -17.10
N VAL A 37 30.91 11.72 -17.90
CA VAL A 37 30.91 11.90 -19.35
C VAL A 37 31.34 10.61 -20.05
N TYR A 38 30.96 10.50 -21.32
CA TYR A 38 31.41 9.45 -22.21
C TYR A 38 32.48 10.03 -23.12
N ALA A 39 33.74 9.65 -22.93
CA ALA A 39 34.88 10.25 -23.62
C ALA A 39 35.44 9.29 -24.67
N ASP A 40 35.51 9.76 -25.92
CA ASP A 40 36.27 9.11 -26.99
C ASP A 40 37.72 9.59 -26.90
N LEU A 41 38.59 8.74 -26.34
CA LEU A 41 40.02 9.02 -26.22
C LEU A 41 40.69 8.62 -27.54
N HIS A 42 40.72 9.56 -28.50
CA HIS A 42 41.24 9.42 -29.87
C HIS A 42 42.69 8.91 -30.04
N ASN A 43 43.40 8.52 -28.98
CA ASN A 43 44.79 8.05 -29.05
C ASN A 43 44.95 6.52 -28.92
N THR A 44 43.90 5.79 -28.51
CA THR A 44 43.94 4.33 -28.36
C THR A 44 42.87 3.70 -29.23
N GLN A 45 43.17 2.59 -29.94
CA GLN A 45 42.22 1.82 -30.76
C GLN A 45 41.10 1.11 -29.96
N SER A 46 40.66 1.69 -28.84
CA SER A 46 39.69 1.11 -27.92
C SER A 46 38.43 1.97 -27.83
N ASN A 47 37.30 1.27 -27.65
CA ASN A 47 35.96 1.80 -27.46
C ASN A 47 35.91 2.98 -26.46
N PRO A 48 34.94 3.90 -26.62
CA PRO A 48 34.74 5.01 -25.69
C PRO A 48 34.63 4.54 -24.24
N VAL A 49 35.24 5.30 -23.33
CA VAL A 49 35.33 4.99 -21.90
C VAL A 49 34.54 5.98 -21.07
N TRP A 50 34.03 5.53 -19.93
CA TRP A 50 33.46 6.41 -18.92
C TRP A 50 34.56 7.27 -18.30
N ALA A 51 34.29 8.55 -18.10
CA ALA A 51 35.22 9.48 -17.46
C ALA A 51 34.49 10.49 -16.58
N LEU A 52 35.20 11.13 -15.66
CA LEU A 52 34.73 12.31 -14.95
C LEU A 52 35.32 13.58 -15.57
N SER A 53 34.47 14.52 -15.93
CA SER A 53 34.87 15.90 -16.22
C SER A 53 34.83 16.68 -14.91
N THR A 54 35.99 17.00 -14.35
CA THR A 54 36.08 17.81 -13.13
C THR A 54 35.65 19.25 -13.41
N ASP A 55 35.37 20.03 -12.36
CA ASP A 55 35.03 21.46 -12.48
C ASP A 55 36.17 22.29 -13.11
N GLU A 56 37.40 21.79 -13.05
CA GLU A 56 38.58 22.38 -13.69
C GLU A 56 38.70 22.02 -15.18
N GLY A 57 37.72 21.30 -15.74
CA GLY A 57 37.70 20.86 -17.13
C GLY A 57 38.64 19.70 -17.44
N LYS A 58 39.18 19.02 -16.41
CA LYS A 58 40.05 17.86 -16.58
C LYS A 58 39.21 16.59 -16.76
N ILE A 59 39.53 15.79 -17.77
CA ILE A 59 38.90 14.49 -17.99
C ILE A 59 39.72 13.40 -17.32
N ILE A 60 39.12 12.67 -16.38
CA ILE A 60 39.75 11.55 -15.67
C ILE A 60 39.04 10.26 -16.09
N PRO A 61 39.67 9.40 -16.91
CA PRO A 61 39.08 8.15 -17.35
C PRO A 61 38.91 7.17 -16.18
N LEU A 62 37.77 6.49 -16.16
CA LEU A 62 37.45 5.44 -15.20
C LEU A 62 37.70 4.08 -15.85
N ASP A 63 38.31 3.17 -15.10
CA ASP A 63 38.59 1.82 -15.59
C ASP A 63 37.28 1.05 -15.81
N THR A 64 36.88 0.90 -17.07
CA THR A 64 35.62 0.27 -17.47
C THR A 64 35.54 -1.23 -17.13
N THR A 65 36.67 -1.87 -16.82
CA THR A 65 36.67 -3.27 -16.36
C THR A 65 36.25 -3.41 -14.91
N THR A 66 36.40 -2.34 -14.13
CA THR A 66 36.09 -2.31 -12.68
C THR A 66 34.93 -1.39 -12.35
N PHE A 67 34.59 -0.47 -13.24
CA PHE A 67 33.53 0.50 -13.06
C PHE A 67 32.61 0.55 -14.28
N ASN A 68 31.38 0.11 -14.07
CA ASN A 68 30.28 0.40 -14.96
C ASN A 68 29.26 1.19 -14.12
N PRO A 69 29.01 2.48 -14.41
CA PRO A 69 28.08 3.28 -13.63
C PRO A 69 26.72 2.58 -13.63
N PRO A 70 25.99 2.56 -12.48
CA PRO A 70 24.67 1.94 -12.44
C PRO A 70 23.77 2.51 -13.53
N PRO A 71 22.77 1.75 -14.02
CA PRO A 71 21.83 2.22 -15.04
C PRO A 71 21.15 3.56 -14.72
N GLU A 72 21.07 3.91 -13.44
CA GLU A 72 20.45 5.12 -12.88
C GLU A 72 21.35 6.38 -12.92
N VAL A 73 22.65 6.20 -13.24
CA VAL A 73 23.63 7.28 -13.34
C VAL A 73 23.84 7.59 -14.82
N HIS A 74 23.21 8.67 -15.29
CA HIS A 74 23.28 9.09 -16.68
C HIS A 74 24.51 9.97 -16.95
N VAL A 75 24.91 10.09 -18.23
CA VAL A 75 25.83 11.14 -18.68
C VAL A 75 25.29 12.49 -18.21
N GLY A 76 26.13 13.29 -17.56
CA GLY A 76 25.73 14.55 -16.94
C GLY A 76 25.51 14.48 -15.42
N ALA A 77 25.49 13.29 -14.82
CA ALA A 77 25.37 13.14 -13.37
C ALA A 77 26.67 13.60 -12.67
N TYR A 78 26.53 14.36 -11.58
CA TYR A 78 27.67 14.79 -10.78
C TYR A 78 28.01 13.73 -9.72
N LEU A 79 29.24 13.23 -9.75
CA LEU A 79 29.72 12.12 -8.92
C LEU A 79 30.96 12.52 -8.13
N GLN A 80 31.08 11.96 -6.93
CA GLN A 80 32.35 11.89 -6.20
C GLN A 80 32.83 10.44 -6.22
N VAL A 81 33.95 10.17 -6.89
CA VAL A 81 34.54 8.84 -6.98
C VAL A 81 35.82 8.79 -6.16
N THR A 82 35.92 7.83 -5.25
CA THR A 82 37.17 7.55 -4.52
C THR A 82 37.77 6.26 -5.07
N GLY A 83 39.01 6.31 -5.53
CA GLY A 83 39.66 5.18 -6.21
C GLY A 83 41.17 5.30 -6.28
N GLU A 84 41.81 4.25 -6.79
CA GLU A 84 43.25 4.22 -7.02
C GLU A 84 43.56 4.80 -8.40
N LEU A 85 44.35 5.87 -8.47
CA LEU A 85 44.91 6.38 -9.72
C LEU A 85 46.21 5.65 -10.04
N TRP A 86 46.25 5.01 -11.21
CA TRP A 86 47.40 4.28 -11.70
C TRP A 86 48.26 5.14 -12.64
N TYR A 87 49.50 4.70 -12.92
CA TYR A 87 50.45 5.43 -13.77
C TYR A 87 49.98 5.66 -15.21
N ASP A 88 49.00 4.89 -15.67
CA ASP A 88 48.32 5.06 -16.95
C ASP A 88 47.29 6.20 -16.95
N GLY A 89 47.10 6.87 -15.81
CA GLY A 89 46.16 7.97 -15.64
C GLY A 89 44.70 7.51 -15.49
N ILE A 90 44.46 6.21 -15.33
CA ILE A 90 43.13 5.63 -15.18
C ILE A 90 42.81 5.48 -13.69
N CYS A 91 41.64 5.99 -13.28
CA CYS A 91 41.14 5.82 -11.93
C CYS A 91 40.37 4.50 -11.83
N ARG A 92 40.73 3.65 -10.85
CA ARG A 92 40.04 2.41 -10.50
C ARG A 92 39.16 2.64 -9.27
N PRO A 93 37.84 2.83 -9.43
CA PRO A 93 36.95 3.22 -8.34
C PRO A 93 36.84 2.15 -7.25
N ALA A 94 36.97 2.58 -5.99
CA ALA A 94 36.69 1.75 -4.81
C ALA A 94 35.29 2.04 -4.23
N SER A 95 34.83 3.29 -4.34
CA SER A 95 33.49 3.75 -3.98
C SER A 95 33.10 4.99 -4.78
N TYR A 96 31.81 5.30 -4.82
CA TYR A 96 31.32 6.60 -5.31
C TYR A 96 30.09 7.08 -4.54
N GLU A 97 29.87 8.39 -4.52
CA GLU A 97 28.71 9.08 -3.95
C GLU A 97 28.06 9.96 -5.02
N ARG A 98 26.72 10.06 -4.97
CA ARG A 98 25.92 10.80 -5.97
C ARG A 98 25.41 12.10 -5.38
N TYR A 99 25.50 13.17 -6.16
CA TYR A 99 24.90 14.47 -5.84
C TYR A 99 23.54 14.60 -6.55
N VAL A 100 22.45 14.72 -5.79
CA VAL A 100 21.09 14.89 -6.35
C VAL A 100 20.59 16.28 -5.99
N CYS A 101 20.30 17.08 -7.02
CA CYS A 101 19.67 18.40 -6.87
C CYS A 101 18.17 18.29 -7.15
N SER A 102 17.35 18.86 -6.26
CA SER A 102 15.93 19.06 -6.55
C SER A 102 15.73 20.18 -7.57
N GLY A 103 14.57 20.19 -8.25
CA GLY A 103 14.17 21.27 -9.18
C GLY A 103 14.05 22.66 -8.55
N PHE A 104 14.27 22.79 -7.23
CA PHE A 104 14.27 24.05 -6.46
C PHE A 104 15.66 24.46 -5.96
N GLY A 105 16.75 23.84 -6.44
CA GLY A 105 18.12 24.30 -6.18
C GLY A 105 18.72 23.85 -4.85
N LEU A 106 18.12 22.90 -4.14
CA LEU A 106 18.72 22.23 -2.98
C LEU A 106 19.35 20.91 -3.41
N CYS A 107 20.66 20.77 -3.19
CA CYS A 107 21.43 19.57 -3.56
C CYS A 107 21.93 18.83 -2.32
N MET A 108 21.78 17.50 -2.31
CA MET A 108 22.19 16.64 -1.20
C MET A 108 22.95 15.41 -1.72
N TRP A 109 23.91 14.92 -0.93
CA TRP A 109 24.60 13.65 -1.18
C TRP A 109 23.69 12.49 -0.77
N THR A 110 23.54 11.49 -1.64
CA THR A 110 22.84 10.24 -1.31
C THR A 110 23.81 9.06 -1.17
N SER A 111 23.45 8.10 -0.30
CA SER A 111 24.26 7.03 0.32
C SER A 111 25.47 6.47 -0.43
N SER A 112 26.52 6.17 0.34
CA SER A 112 27.79 5.57 -0.08
C SER A 112 27.68 4.06 -0.38
N TRP A 113 28.43 3.62 -1.39
CA TRP A 113 28.66 2.19 -1.67
C TRP A 113 30.07 1.81 -1.21
N THR A 114 30.19 0.99 -0.15
CA THR A 114 31.48 0.43 0.31
C THR A 114 31.57 -1.06 0.02
N ARG A 115 32.74 -1.48 -0.50
CA ARG A 115 33.10 -2.88 -0.77
C ARG A 115 33.29 -3.64 0.56
N ASP A 116 32.33 -4.47 0.97
CA ASP A 116 32.51 -5.46 2.06
C ASP A 116 32.65 -6.88 1.45
N PRO A 117 33.81 -7.56 1.58
CA PRO A 117 34.09 -8.78 0.85
C PRO A 117 33.48 -10.08 1.42
N TYR A 118 32.53 -10.09 2.38
CA TYR A 118 32.11 -11.39 2.99
C TYR A 118 30.64 -11.62 3.43
N SER A 119 29.61 -10.89 2.95
CA SER A 119 28.22 -11.21 3.41
C SER A 119 27.07 -11.17 2.39
N ARG A 120 27.30 -11.46 1.09
CA ARG A 120 26.25 -11.33 0.05
C ARG A 120 25.91 -12.55 -0.80
N ASP A 121 26.22 -13.77 -0.36
CA ASP A 121 25.98 -14.99 -1.16
C ASP A 121 24.70 -15.80 -0.87
N ASP A 122 23.82 -15.41 0.07
CA ASP A 122 22.60 -16.20 0.42
C ASP A 122 21.25 -15.57 0.02
N GLN A 123 21.25 -14.57 -0.88
CA GLN A 123 20.04 -14.12 -1.57
C GLN A 123 20.28 -14.23 -3.08
N PRO A 124 19.85 -15.32 -3.75
CA PRO A 124 19.93 -15.39 -5.19
C PRO A 124 18.95 -14.37 -5.77
N ASN A 125 19.51 -13.36 -6.44
CA ASN A 125 18.97 -12.67 -7.60
C ASN A 125 17.45 -12.75 -7.74
N ASN A 126 16.74 -11.70 -7.33
CA ASN A 126 15.34 -11.48 -7.68
C ASN A 126 15.22 -11.62 -9.21
N PRO A 127 14.69 -12.73 -9.76
CA PRO A 127 14.60 -12.88 -11.19
C PRO A 127 13.60 -11.82 -11.65
N SER A 128 14.07 -10.83 -12.41
CA SER A 128 13.33 -9.74 -13.05
C SER A 128 11.83 -10.05 -13.17
N THR A 129 10.94 -9.28 -12.54
CA THR A 129 9.47 -9.35 -12.76
C THR A 129 9.16 -9.50 -14.25
N PRO A 130 8.13 -10.26 -14.69
CA PRO A 130 7.83 -10.31 -16.11
C PRO A 130 7.62 -8.88 -16.60
N THR A 131 8.45 -8.44 -17.55
CA THR A 131 8.07 -7.31 -18.40
C THR A 131 6.68 -7.61 -18.98
N SER A 132 5.92 -6.58 -19.38
CA SER A 132 4.74 -6.70 -20.26
C SER A 132 4.85 -7.96 -21.12
N PRO A 133 3.80 -8.78 -21.29
CA PRO A 133 3.89 -9.99 -22.08
C PRO A 133 4.60 -9.63 -23.39
N VAL A 134 5.87 -10.01 -23.48
CA VAL A 134 6.54 -10.04 -24.76
C VAL A 134 5.74 -11.12 -25.43
N ALA A 135 4.79 -10.70 -26.26
CA ALA A 135 4.04 -11.60 -27.11
C ALA A 135 5.06 -12.63 -27.60
N ASN A 136 4.80 -13.91 -27.32
CA ASN A 136 5.63 -15.08 -27.68
C ASN A 136 6.58 -15.68 -26.62
N SER A 137 6.57 -15.29 -25.34
CA SER A 137 7.33 -16.06 -24.31
C SER A 137 6.41 -17.03 -23.57
N PRO A 138 6.52 -18.36 -23.80
CA PRO A 138 5.72 -19.34 -23.08
C PRO A 138 6.11 -19.38 -21.60
N GLN A 139 5.14 -19.70 -20.74
CA GLN A 139 5.40 -19.87 -19.31
C GLN A 139 6.20 -21.14 -19.05
N LEU A 140 7.32 -20.99 -18.34
CA LEU A 140 8.02 -22.08 -17.67
C LEU A 140 7.36 -22.27 -16.30
N LEU A 141 6.38 -23.18 -16.22
CA LEU A 141 5.49 -23.33 -15.07
C LEU A 141 5.89 -24.50 -14.16
N LEU A 142 6.07 -24.22 -12.88
CA LEU A 142 6.17 -25.21 -11.80
C LEU A 142 4.85 -25.25 -11.01
N VAL A 143 4.21 -26.42 -10.98
CA VAL A 143 3.03 -26.67 -10.15
C VAL A 143 3.43 -27.48 -8.92
N MET A 144 3.19 -26.92 -7.73
CA MET A 144 3.49 -27.53 -6.44
C MET A 144 2.18 -28.00 -5.80
N VAL A 145 1.98 -29.31 -5.73
CA VAL A 145 0.86 -29.92 -4.99
C VAL A 145 1.26 -30.03 -3.53
N LEU A 146 0.56 -29.29 -2.68
CA LEU A 146 0.88 -29.22 -1.27
C LEU A 146 0.29 -30.43 -0.54
N ASP A 147 1.14 -31.20 0.11
CA ASP A 147 0.75 -32.32 0.96
C ASP A 147 1.00 -31.98 2.43
N TYR A 148 -0.06 -31.55 3.10
CA TYR A 148 -0.08 -31.29 4.55
C TYR A 148 -0.68 -32.49 5.30
N SER A 149 -0.46 -33.72 4.83
CA SER A 149 -0.96 -34.96 5.46
C SER A 149 -0.58 -35.07 6.94
N ALA A 150 0.63 -34.64 7.32
CA ALA A 150 1.06 -34.58 8.72
C ALA A 150 0.14 -33.71 9.60
N CYS A 151 -0.60 -32.77 8.99
CA CYS A 151 -1.49 -31.81 9.63
C CYS A 151 -2.98 -32.13 9.36
N GLY A 152 -3.28 -33.32 8.80
CA GLY A 152 -4.65 -33.74 8.50
C GLY A 152 -5.19 -33.28 7.14
N TYR A 153 -4.38 -32.63 6.30
CA TYR A 153 -4.78 -32.14 4.98
C TYR A 153 -3.93 -32.78 3.86
N PRO A 154 -4.14 -34.07 3.55
CA PRO A 154 -3.36 -34.77 2.52
C PRO A 154 -3.67 -34.22 1.12
N ALA A 155 -2.68 -34.23 0.24
CA ALA A 155 -2.90 -33.96 -1.18
C ALA A 155 -3.91 -34.96 -1.79
N SER A 156 -4.93 -34.47 -2.50
CA SER A 156 -5.93 -35.33 -3.17
C SER A 156 -5.68 -35.55 -4.66
N VAL A 157 -4.70 -34.84 -5.22
CA VAL A 157 -4.27 -34.96 -6.61
C VAL A 157 -2.79 -35.29 -6.68
N ASN A 158 -2.37 -35.99 -7.73
CA ASN A 158 -0.97 -36.34 -7.95
C ASN A 158 -0.41 -35.60 -9.19
N THR A 159 0.90 -35.73 -9.44
CA THR A 159 1.57 -35.05 -10.55
C THR A 159 1.03 -35.43 -11.93
N SER A 160 0.56 -36.67 -12.11
CA SER A 160 -0.08 -37.13 -13.35
C SER A 160 -1.42 -36.43 -13.58
N THR A 161 -2.24 -36.29 -12.55
CA THR A 161 -3.50 -35.54 -12.61
C THR A 161 -3.26 -34.07 -12.95
N ILE A 162 -2.29 -33.44 -12.27
CA ILE A 162 -1.90 -32.05 -12.54
C ILE A 162 -1.43 -31.88 -13.98
N ARG A 163 -0.56 -32.78 -14.47
CA ARG A 163 -0.10 -32.75 -15.86
C ARG A 163 -1.28 -32.89 -16.82
N SER A 164 -2.25 -33.76 -16.54
CA SER A 164 -3.45 -33.91 -17.36
C SER A 164 -4.35 -32.68 -17.35
N ILE A 165 -4.47 -31.97 -16.23
CA ILE A 165 -5.26 -30.73 -16.13
C ILE A 165 -4.59 -29.62 -16.94
N PHE A 166 -3.29 -29.39 -16.73
CA PHE A 166 -2.58 -28.27 -17.35
C PHE A 166 -2.22 -28.51 -18.82
N LEU A 167 -1.76 -29.71 -19.18
CA LEU A 167 -1.26 -30.02 -20.53
C LEU A 167 -2.17 -30.96 -21.33
N GLY A 168 -3.25 -31.44 -20.74
CA GLY A 168 -4.13 -32.45 -21.34
C GLY A 168 -3.67 -33.90 -21.13
N PRO A 169 -4.50 -34.88 -21.51
CA PRO A 169 -4.26 -36.31 -21.21
C PRO A 169 -2.92 -36.86 -21.72
N ASN A 170 -2.41 -36.31 -22.84
CA ASN A 170 -1.14 -36.73 -23.43
C ASN A 170 0.08 -36.02 -22.81
N GLY A 171 -0.14 -34.97 -22.02
CA GLY A 171 0.94 -34.17 -21.44
C GLY A 171 1.73 -33.34 -22.47
N ASP A 172 1.19 -33.11 -23.66
CA ASP A 172 1.86 -32.43 -24.78
C ASP A 172 1.44 -30.96 -24.97
N GLY A 173 0.49 -30.47 -24.16
CA GLY A 173 -0.01 -29.10 -24.23
C GLY A 173 -1.08 -28.89 -25.32
N THR A 174 -1.49 -29.93 -26.05
CA THR A 174 -2.51 -29.83 -27.11
C THR A 174 -3.94 -29.84 -26.57
N ALA A 175 -4.11 -30.09 -25.25
CA ALA A 175 -5.38 -30.03 -24.53
C ALA A 175 -5.18 -29.36 -23.14
N GLY A 176 -6.23 -29.33 -22.31
CA GLY A 176 -6.17 -28.77 -20.96
C GLY A 176 -6.02 -27.24 -20.94
N ILE A 177 -5.37 -26.71 -19.89
CA ILE A 177 -5.16 -25.26 -19.70
C ILE A 177 -4.24 -24.67 -20.77
N ALA A 178 -3.20 -25.39 -21.19
CA ALA A 178 -2.28 -24.97 -22.24
C ALA A 178 -3.03 -24.69 -23.55
N GLN A 179 -3.95 -25.57 -23.95
CA GLN A 179 -4.80 -25.34 -25.11
C GLN A 179 -5.73 -24.13 -24.92
N LYS A 180 -6.34 -23.98 -23.73
CA LYS A 180 -7.21 -22.83 -23.43
C LYS A 180 -6.44 -21.50 -23.54
N TYR A 181 -5.20 -21.44 -23.04
CA TYR A 181 -4.31 -20.28 -23.22
C TYR A 181 -4.03 -20.02 -24.70
N SER A 182 -3.66 -21.04 -25.45
CA SER A 182 -3.39 -20.91 -26.89
C SER A 182 -4.63 -20.44 -27.65
N GLN A 183 -5.83 -20.91 -27.31
CA GLN A 183 -7.07 -20.52 -27.99
C GLN A 183 -7.45 -19.06 -27.68
N CYS A 184 -7.37 -18.65 -26.41
CA CYS A 184 -7.75 -17.29 -26.02
C CYS A 184 -6.72 -16.21 -26.39
N SER A 185 -5.46 -16.62 -26.60
CA SER A 185 -4.36 -15.72 -26.98
C SER A 185 -3.93 -15.84 -28.43
N TYR A 186 -4.62 -16.67 -29.23
CA TYR A 186 -4.28 -16.91 -30.63
C TYR A 186 -2.85 -17.44 -30.82
N GLY A 187 -2.39 -18.25 -29.87
CA GLY A 187 -1.06 -18.85 -29.85
C GLY A 187 0.06 -17.93 -29.33
N THR A 188 -0.25 -16.70 -28.94
CA THR A 188 0.78 -15.74 -28.45
C THR A 188 1.15 -15.95 -26.98
N PHE A 189 0.32 -16.68 -26.24
CA PHE A 189 0.52 -17.04 -24.84
C PHE A 189 0.20 -18.52 -24.59
N GLY A 190 1.03 -19.18 -23.79
CA GLY A 190 0.88 -20.60 -23.52
C GLY A 190 1.85 -21.10 -22.45
N ILE A 191 1.77 -22.40 -22.16
CA ILE A 191 2.68 -23.11 -21.26
C ILE A 191 3.67 -23.89 -22.13
N ASP A 192 4.97 -23.80 -21.82
CA ASP A 192 5.96 -24.66 -22.46
C ASP A 192 5.82 -26.09 -21.89
N ALA A 193 5.13 -26.96 -22.63
CA ALA A 193 4.91 -28.34 -22.23
C ALA A 193 6.21 -29.12 -21.99
N SER A 194 7.32 -28.76 -22.66
CA SER A 194 8.62 -29.42 -22.49
C SER A 194 9.34 -29.01 -21.19
N LYS A 195 8.99 -27.86 -20.65
CA LYS A 195 9.55 -27.31 -19.40
C LYS A 195 8.55 -27.34 -18.24
N PHE A 196 7.32 -27.75 -18.47
CA PHE A 196 6.31 -27.91 -17.44
C PHE A 196 6.71 -28.99 -16.43
N ARG A 197 6.62 -28.64 -15.15
CA ARG A 197 6.90 -29.56 -14.05
C ARG A 197 5.78 -29.50 -13.01
N ALA A 198 5.42 -30.68 -12.50
CA ALA A 198 4.51 -30.80 -11.38
C ALA A 198 5.18 -31.68 -10.32
N GLU A 199 5.15 -31.24 -9.06
CA GLU A 199 5.72 -31.96 -7.93
C GLU A 199 4.75 -31.99 -6.77
N VAL A 200 4.70 -33.11 -6.05
CA VAL A 200 4.08 -33.15 -4.72
C VAL A 200 5.15 -32.71 -3.72
N VAL A 201 4.88 -31.63 -2.99
CA VAL A 201 5.78 -31.09 -1.99
C VAL A 201 5.18 -31.32 -0.61
N VAL A 202 6.01 -31.81 0.31
CA VAL A 202 5.63 -32.05 1.71
C VAL A 202 6.31 -30.98 2.56
N PRO A 203 5.58 -29.95 3.02
CA PRO A 203 6.14 -28.91 3.89
C PRO A 203 6.65 -29.49 5.22
N GLN A 204 7.77 -28.95 5.72
CA GLN A 204 8.59 -29.61 6.74
C GLN A 204 7.98 -29.71 8.15
N SER A 205 6.97 -28.92 8.53
CA SER A 205 6.38 -29.04 9.87
C SER A 205 4.94 -28.58 9.98
N CYS A 206 4.16 -29.26 10.83
CA CYS A 206 2.82 -28.81 11.21
C CYS A 206 2.80 -27.69 12.23
N ASN A 207 3.93 -27.28 12.78
CA ASN A 207 3.94 -26.14 13.70
C ASN A 207 3.84 -24.83 12.92
N THR A 208 4.63 -24.72 11.84
CA THR A 208 4.48 -23.63 10.86
C THR A 208 3.24 -23.83 10.02
N ALA A 209 2.95 -25.06 9.56
CA ALA A 209 1.74 -25.29 8.79
C ALA A 209 0.46 -25.07 9.62
N ALA A 210 0.38 -25.40 10.91
CA ALA A 210 -0.83 -25.09 11.69
C ALA A 210 -1.11 -23.59 11.76
N GLN A 211 -0.07 -22.75 11.90
CA GLN A 211 -0.23 -21.29 11.79
C GLN A 211 -0.64 -20.89 10.36
N THR A 212 0.05 -21.40 9.34
CA THR A 212 -0.26 -21.15 7.92
C THR A 212 -1.69 -21.58 7.55
N LEU A 213 -2.15 -22.72 8.06
CA LEU A 213 -3.44 -23.33 7.80
C LEU A 213 -4.55 -22.77 8.67
N GLN A 214 -4.26 -22.09 9.79
CA GLN A 214 -5.27 -21.36 10.57
C GLN A 214 -5.48 -19.94 10.05
N THR A 215 -4.43 -19.30 9.56
CA THR A 215 -4.45 -17.88 9.15
C THR A 215 -4.65 -17.70 7.65
N CYS A 216 -4.51 -18.78 6.86
CA CYS A 216 -4.50 -18.77 5.40
C CYS A 216 -3.65 -17.63 4.78
N LYS A 217 -2.49 -17.35 5.37
CA LYS A 217 -1.58 -16.35 4.78
C LYS A 217 -0.90 -16.94 3.54
N TRP A 218 -1.25 -16.42 2.36
CA TRP A 218 -0.74 -16.90 1.07
C TRP A 218 0.79 -16.91 0.96
N TRP A 219 1.47 -15.96 1.61
CA TRP A 219 2.94 -15.88 1.59
C TRP A 219 3.59 -17.01 2.38
N ASN A 220 3.02 -17.42 3.51
CA ASN A 220 3.51 -18.56 4.27
C ASN A 220 3.34 -19.85 3.47
N ILE A 221 2.17 -20.04 2.86
CA ILE A 221 1.90 -21.18 1.97
C ILE A 221 2.95 -21.25 0.85
N ALA A 222 3.25 -20.11 0.22
CA ALA A 222 4.24 -20.05 -0.84
C ALA A 222 5.67 -20.28 -0.34
N ASN A 223 6.08 -19.68 0.79
CA ASN A 223 7.42 -19.85 1.35
C ASN A 223 7.70 -21.30 1.76
N ASP A 224 6.71 -21.94 2.40
CA ASP A 224 6.78 -23.35 2.80
C ASP A 224 6.92 -24.25 1.56
N ALA A 225 6.08 -24.02 0.55
CA ALA A 225 6.11 -24.76 -0.70
C ALA A 225 7.40 -24.53 -1.50
N ASP A 226 7.89 -23.28 -1.57
CA ASP A 226 9.12 -22.91 -2.28
C ASP A 226 10.34 -23.57 -1.62
N THR A 227 10.39 -23.59 -0.28
CA THR A 227 11.45 -24.25 0.49
C THR A 227 11.45 -25.75 0.24
N ALA A 228 10.27 -26.39 0.32
CA ALA A 228 10.12 -27.82 0.05
C ALA A 228 10.48 -28.16 -1.42
N ALA A 229 10.06 -27.34 -2.38
CA ALA A 229 10.38 -27.52 -3.79
C ALA A 229 11.88 -27.39 -4.06
N LYS A 230 12.55 -26.35 -3.52
CA LYS A 230 14.01 -26.16 -3.64
C LYS A 230 14.79 -27.34 -3.07
N SER A 231 14.35 -27.88 -1.92
CA SER A 231 14.93 -29.09 -1.34
C SER A 231 14.76 -30.31 -2.25
N LEU A 232 13.59 -30.46 -2.87
CA LEU A 232 13.26 -31.59 -3.74
C LEU A 232 13.98 -31.55 -5.09
N ILE A 233 14.05 -30.38 -5.73
CA ILE A 233 14.49 -30.26 -7.13
C ILE A 233 15.83 -29.55 -7.30
N GLY A 234 16.36 -28.95 -6.23
CA GLY A 234 17.54 -28.09 -6.23
C GLY A 234 17.20 -26.63 -6.56
N SER A 235 17.88 -25.69 -5.89
CA SER A 235 17.69 -24.24 -6.10
C SER A 235 17.93 -23.80 -7.55
N ASP A 236 18.94 -24.37 -8.21
CA ASP A 236 19.25 -24.04 -9.62
C ASP A 236 18.07 -24.38 -10.54
N LYS A 237 17.49 -25.57 -10.38
CA LYS A 237 16.33 -26.00 -11.17
C LYS A 237 15.07 -25.23 -10.81
N TYR A 238 14.88 -24.89 -9.54
CA TYR A 238 13.79 -24.03 -9.12
C TYR A 238 13.87 -22.64 -9.77
N GLY A 239 15.08 -22.09 -9.94
CA GLY A 239 15.32 -20.81 -10.61
C GLY A 239 15.10 -20.82 -12.13
N GLU A 240 14.97 -21.99 -12.78
CA GLU A 240 14.64 -22.10 -14.20
C GLU A 240 13.17 -21.76 -14.50
N PHE A 241 12.29 -21.78 -13.50
CA PHE A 241 10.87 -21.51 -13.67
C PHE A 241 10.55 -20.01 -13.64
N THR A 242 9.56 -19.61 -14.42
CA THR A 242 9.09 -18.22 -14.53
C THR A 242 7.80 -17.98 -13.76
N HIS A 243 7.01 -19.03 -13.53
CA HIS A 243 5.70 -18.97 -12.89
C HIS A 243 5.51 -20.18 -11.98
N TYR A 244 4.72 -19.98 -10.92
CA TYR A 244 4.52 -20.95 -9.85
C TYR A 244 3.03 -21.06 -9.53
N ALA A 245 2.51 -22.28 -9.49
CA ALA A 245 1.15 -22.57 -9.05
C ALA A 245 1.16 -23.45 -7.80
N TYR A 246 0.52 -23.00 -6.74
CA TYR A 246 0.39 -23.71 -5.48
C TYR A 246 -0.98 -24.38 -5.42
N VAL A 247 -1.04 -25.70 -5.41
CA VAL A 247 -2.29 -26.47 -5.37
C VAL A 247 -2.55 -26.92 -3.94
N LEU A 248 -3.57 -26.33 -3.32
CA LEU A 248 -3.93 -26.58 -1.92
C LEU A 248 -4.75 -27.87 -1.79
N PRO A 249 -4.52 -28.69 -0.76
CA PRO A 249 -5.32 -29.88 -0.49
C PRO A 249 -6.78 -29.53 -0.17
N PRO A 250 -7.72 -30.48 -0.37
CA PRO A 250 -9.12 -30.28 -0.03
C PRO A 250 -9.30 -30.07 1.47
N GLY A 251 -10.37 -29.39 1.85
CA GLY A 251 -10.65 -29.02 3.24
C GLY A 251 -9.98 -27.72 3.68
N LEU A 252 -8.95 -27.24 2.98
CA LEU A 252 -8.44 -25.88 3.21
C LEU A 252 -9.32 -24.78 2.65
N GLU A 253 -10.30 -25.12 1.83
CA GLU A 253 -11.22 -24.15 1.22
C GLU A 253 -12.08 -23.43 2.26
N THR A 254 -12.42 -24.13 3.34
CA THR A 254 -13.18 -23.55 4.46
C THR A 254 -12.34 -22.61 5.32
N VAL A 255 -11.01 -22.76 5.30
CA VAL A 255 -10.10 -21.88 6.03
C VAL A 255 -9.64 -20.73 5.15
N CYS A 256 -9.21 -21.06 3.95
CA CYS A 256 -8.85 -20.14 2.89
C CYS A 256 -10.11 -19.73 2.13
N ASN A 257 -10.93 -18.84 2.67
CA ASN A 257 -12.15 -18.39 2.01
C ASN A 257 -11.87 -17.42 0.85
N TRP A 258 -11.03 -17.83 -0.10
CA TRP A 258 -10.72 -17.06 -1.30
C TRP A 258 -11.82 -17.25 -2.33
N THR A 259 -12.30 -16.12 -2.86
CA THR A 259 -13.38 -16.10 -3.84
C THR A 259 -13.03 -16.94 -5.07
N ARG A 260 -13.95 -17.84 -5.45
CA ARG A 260 -13.83 -18.74 -6.62
C ARG A 260 -12.68 -19.75 -6.57
N GLY A 261 -12.22 -20.11 -5.37
CA GLY A 261 -11.33 -21.25 -5.21
C GLY A 261 -9.87 -20.98 -5.63
N GLY A 262 -9.45 -19.72 -5.64
CA GLY A 262 -8.06 -19.36 -5.91
C GLY A 262 -7.68 -17.95 -5.49
N MET A 263 -6.38 -17.68 -5.51
CA MET A 263 -5.77 -16.37 -5.23
C MET A 263 -4.62 -16.14 -6.20
N SER A 264 -4.25 -14.88 -6.42
CA SER A 264 -3.11 -14.52 -7.27
C SER A 264 -2.40 -13.26 -6.78
N LEU A 265 -1.14 -13.10 -7.15
CA LEU A 265 -0.42 -11.83 -7.03
C LEU A 265 -0.70 -10.94 -8.24
N LEU A 266 -1.06 -9.68 -7.98
CA LEU A 266 -1.37 -8.67 -9.00
C LEU A 266 -0.35 -7.53 -8.97
N PRO A 267 0.41 -7.32 -10.07
CA PRO A 267 0.91 -8.34 -10.99
C PRO A 267 1.92 -9.25 -10.28
N GLY A 268 2.32 -10.36 -10.91
CA GLY A 268 3.18 -11.33 -10.22
C GLY A 268 3.52 -12.56 -11.04
N ARG A 269 3.79 -13.66 -10.34
CA ARG A 269 4.19 -14.97 -10.92
C ARG A 269 3.63 -16.17 -10.18
N LYS A 270 2.78 -15.90 -9.18
CA LYS A 270 2.34 -16.87 -8.19
C LYS A 270 0.81 -16.91 -8.21
N ILE A 271 0.27 -18.12 -8.28
CA ILE A 271 -1.17 -18.39 -8.15
C ILE A 271 -1.40 -19.49 -7.14
N TRP A 272 -2.48 -19.41 -6.38
CA TRP A 272 -2.93 -20.44 -5.46
C TRP A 272 -4.27 -20.98 -5.94
N LEU A 273 -4.38 -22.32 -5.97
CA LEU A 273 -5.53 -23.03 -6.52
C LEU A 273 -6.02 -24.04 -5.50
N GLN A 274 -7.29 -23.95 -5.14
CA GLN A 274 -7.92 -24.92 -4.27
C GLN A 274 -8.32 -26.17 -5.04
N THR A 275 -8.19 -27.34 -4.43
CA THR A 275 -8.60 -28.60 -5.08
C THR A 275 -10.13 -28.82 -4.99
N SER A 276 -10.89 -27.97 -5.70
CA SER A 276 -12.35 -28.03 -5.85
C SER A 276 -12.81 -27.96 -7.30
N SER A 277 -14.12 -28.11 -7.50
CA SER A 277 -14.81 -27.80 -8.75
C SER A 277 -14.72 -26.33 -9.16
N GLN A 278 -14.53 -25.40 -8.21
CA GLN A 278 -14.40 -23.96 -8.50
C GLN A 278 -12.93 -23.52 -8.63
N GLY A 279 -11.98 -24.21 -7.99
CA GLY A 279 -10.55 -23.95 -8.10
C GLY A 279 -9.87 -24.69 -9.27
N LEU A 280 -9.00 -25.65 -8.93
CA LEU A 280 -8.14 -26.40 -9.84
C LEU A 280 -8.90 -27.10 -10.98
N ASN A 281 -10.11 -27.58 -10.74
CA ASN A 281 -10.87 -28.31 -11.77
C ASN A 281 -11.61 -27.39 -12.75
N ARG A 282 -11.51 -26.06 -12.58
CA ARG A 282 -12.13 -25.07 -13.45
C ARG A 282 -11.06 -24.31 -14.24
N SER A 283 -11.01 -24.57 -15.55
CA SER A 283 -10.03 -23.93 -16.44
C SER A 283 -10.09 -22.40 -16.42
N ALA A 284 -11.29 -21.84 -16.28
CA ALA A 284 -11.51 -20.43 -16.14
C ALA A 284 -10.87 -19.86 -14.86
N THR A 285 -10.91 -20.57 -13.73
CA THR A 285 -10.26 -20.11 -12.50
C THR A 285 -8.74 -20.10 -12.63
N ILE A 286 -8.15 -21.15 -13.22
CA ILE A 286 -6.70 -21.19 -13.46
C ILE A 286 -6.28 -20.04 -14.38
N MET A 287 -7.03 -19.80 -15.45
CA MET A 287 -6.77 -18.68 -16.37
C MET A 287 -6.96 -17.33 -15.68
N HIS A 288 -8.04 -17.13 -14.93
CA HIS A 288 -8.31 -15.92 -14.15
C HIS A 288 -7.13 -15.58 -13.23
N MET A 289 -6.71 -16.54 -12.39
CA MET A 289 -5.61 -16.33 -11.46
C MET A 289 -4.29 -16.07 -12.19
N THR A 290 -4.08 -16.71 -13.33
CA THR A 290 -2.87 -16.48 -14.13
C THR A 290 -2.87 -15.10 -14.77
N LEU A 291 -4.01 -14.59 -15.22
CA LEU A 291 -4.11 -13.29 -15.88
C LEU A 291 -3.92 -12.11 -14.92
N HIS A 292 -4.22 -12.31 -13.64
CA HIS A 292 -3.81 -11.40 -12.56
C HIS A 292 -2.29 -11.18 -12.52
N ASN A 293 -1.49 -12.22 -12.77
CA ASN A 293 -0.02 -12.08 -12.84
C ASN A 293 0.43 -11.14 -13.98
N TYR A 294 -0.44 -10.90 -14.98
CA TYR A 294 -0.21 -10.00 -16.11
C TYR A 294 -0.92 -8.64 -15.97
N GLY A 295 -1.42 -8.31 -14.77
CA GLY A 295 -2.01 -7.01 -14.47
C GLY A 295 -3.39 -6.79 -15.09
N LEU A 296 -4.13 -7.88 -15.34
CA LEU A 296 -5.58 -7.81 -15.47
C LEU A 296 -6.22 -7.77 -14.07
N TRP A 297 -7.42 -7.21 -14.01
CA TRP A 297 -8.25 -7.06 -12.82
C TRP A 297 -9.59 -7.74 -13.04
N HIS A 298 -10.40 -7.85 -12.00
CA HIS A 298 -11.73 -8.43 -12.10
C HIS A 298 -12.61 -7.67 -13.11
N SER A 299 -13.45 -8.40 -13.85
CA SER A 299 -14.47 -7.83 -14.73
C SER A 299 -15.78 -7.66 -13.97
N TRP A 300 -16.51 -6.61 -14.31
CA TRP A 300 -17.68 -6.12 -13.60
C TRP A 300 -18.92 -6.20 -14.48
N LYS A 301 -20.09 -6.21 -13.84
CA LYS A 301 -21.36 -6.01 -14.53
C LYS A 301 -22.34 -5.35 -13.57
N ASP A 302 -23.03 -4.32 -14.03
CA ASP A 302 -24.04 -3.61 -13.24
C ASP A 302 -23.50 -3.12 -11.87
N GLY A 303 -22.22 -2.74 -11.81
CA GLY A 303 -21.55 -2.31 -10.58
C GLY A 303 -21.11 -3.43 -9.64
N TYR A 304 -21.33 -4.70 -9.98
CA TYR A 304 -20.92 -5.85 -9.18
C TYR A 304 -19.63 -6.49 -9.72
N GLU A 305 -18.66 -6.66 -8.83
CA GLU A 305 -17.40 -7.32 -9.11
C GLU A 305 -17.64 -8.80 -9.43
N LEU A 306 -16.87 -9.35 -10.39
CA LEU A 306 -16.99 -10.73 -10.85
C LEU A 306 -18.35 -11.09 -11.47
N ALA A 307 -19.31 -10.17 -11.62
CA ALA A 307 -20.63 -10.46 -12.19
C ALA A 307 -20.64 -10.55 -13.73
N ASP A 308 -19.51 -10.28 -14.39
CA ASP A 308 -19.36 -10.48 -15.83
C ASP A 308 -19.13 -11.95 -16.18
N TYR A 309 -20.19 -12.67 -16.54
CA TYR A 309 -20.10 -14.05 -17.01
C TYR A 309 -19.68 -14.17 -18.50
N SER A 310 -19.37 -13.05 -19.16
CA SER A 310 -18.83 -13.05 -20.53
C SER A 310 -17.32 -13.10 -20.60
N SER A 311 -16.64 -12.90 -19.46
CA SER A 311 -15.19 -12.89 -19.34
C SER A 311 -14.71 -13.84 -18.26
N VAL A 312 -13.51 -14.42 -18.47
CA VAL A 312 -12.79 -15.19 -17.45
C VAL A 312 -12.37 -14.33 -16.26
N MET A 313 -12.13 -13.02 -16.48
CA MET A 313 -11.82 -12.08 -15.40
C MET A 313 -13.04 -11.71 -14.57
N GLY A 314 -14.24 -11.98 -15.06
CA GLY A 314 -15.43 -12.00 -14.24
C GLY A 314 -15.66 -13.42 -13.72
N SER A 315 -16.76 -14.03 -14.13
CA SER A 315 -17.10 -15.39 -13.73
C SER A 315 -17.55 -16.31 -14.84
N GLY A 316 -17.29 -15.92 -16.08
CA GLY A 316 -17.56 -16.74 -17.24
C GLY A 316 -16.57 -17.89 -17.39
N ASP A 317 -17.02 -18.96 -18.06
CA ASP A 317 -16.16 -20.05 -18.55
C ASP A 317 -15.67 -19.78 -20.00
N ALA A 318 -15.34 -18.52 -20.27
CA ALA A 318 -15.03 -17.99 -21.61
C ALA A 318 -13.57 -17.49 -21.70
N CYS A 319 -13.17 -16.93 -22.84
CA CYS A 319 -11.94 -16.15 -22.95
C CYS A 319 -12.11 -14.75 -22.31
N PRO A 320 -10.99 -14.03 -22.07
CA PRO A 320 -11.05 -12.63 -21.65
C PRO A 320 -11.85 -11.76 -22.64
N SER A 321 -12.40 -10.64 -22.17
CA SER A 321 -13.12 -9.69 -23.02
C SER A 321 -12.21 -9.03 -24.06
N ALA A 322 -12.78 -8.35 -25.08
CA ALA A 322 -11.98 -7.57 -26.02
C ALA A 322 -11.12 -6.48 -25.35
N ALA A 323 -11.62 -5.86 -24.28
CA ALA A 323 -10.85 -4.89 -23.50
C ALA A 323 -9.61 -5.53 -22.86
N GLU A 324 -9.78 -6.71 -22.27
CA GLU A 324 -8.71 -7.46 -21.60
C GLU A 324 -7.70 -8.05 -22.60
N THR A 325 -8.17 -8.67 -23.68
CA THR A 325 -7.31 -9.22 -24.73
C THR A 325 -6.55 -8.13 -25.49
N SER A 326 -7.16 -6.97 -25.73
CA SER A 326 -6.47 -5.78 -26.26
C SER A 326 -5.35 -5.33 -25.32
N ARG A 327 -5.63 -5.24 -24.01
CA ARG A 327 -4.63 -4.87 -22.99
C ARG A 327 -3.45 -5.84 -22.92
N LEU A 328 -3.70 -7.14 -23.09
CA LEU A 328 -2.66 -8.16 -23.13
C LEU A 328 -1.87 -8.16 -24.45
N GLY A 329 -2.30 -7.39 -25.45
CA GLY A 329 -1.73 -7.41 -26.80
C GLY A 329 -2.08 -8.69 -27.57
N TRP A 330 -3.07 -9.45 -27.12
CA TRP A 330 -3.54 -10.67 -27.79
C TRP A 330 -4.50 -10.35 -28.94
N ALA A 331 -5.21 -9.23 -28.84
CA ALA A 331 -6.16 -8.79 -29.85
C ALA A 331 -5.88 -7.36 -30.34
N THR A 332 -6.22 -7.07 -31.60
CA THR A 332 -6.14 -5.74 -32.20
C THR A 332 -7.49 -5.28 -32.73
N PRO A 333 -7.80 -3.97 -32.63
CA PRO A 333 -9.09 -3.45 -33.08
C PRO A 333 -9.17 -3.44 -34.62
N ALA A 334 -10.33 -3.81 -35.17
CA ALA A 334 -10.67 -3.63 -36.57
C ALA A 334 -10.77 -2.14 -36.95
N ALA A 335 -11.20 -1.31 -36.00
CA ALA A 335 -11.14 0.13 -36.10
C ALA A 335 -11.10 0.78 -34.72
N THR A 336 -10.39 1.91 -34.63
CA THR A 336 -10.51 2.85 -33.50
C THR A 336 -11.45 3.99 -33.91
N ILE A 337 -12.50 4.20 -33.14
CA ILE A 337 -13.64 5.04 -33.48
C ILE A 337 -13.73 6.22 -32.52
N SER A 338 -13.78 7.44 -33.05
CA SER A 338 -13.91 8.68 -32.27
C SER A 338 -14.83 9.66 -32.99
N SER A 339 -14.96 10.88 -32.48
CA SER A 339 -15.71 11.95 -33.13
C SER A 339 -15.19 12.30 -34.54
N ALA A 340 -13.92 12.02 -34.82
CA ALA A 340 -13.29 12.26 -36.11
C ALA A 340 -13.61 11.16 -37.14
N THR A 341 -13.87 9.93 -36.68
CA THR A 341 -14.04 8.77 -37.58
C THR A 341 -15.46 8.23 -37.60
N LEU A 342 -16.26 8.48 -36.56
CA LEU A 342 -17.70 8.24 -36.60
C LEU A 342 -18.37 9.47 -37.23
N PRO A 343 -19.14 9.31 -38.32
CA PRO A 343 -19.80 10.42 -39.01
C PRO A 343 -20.61 11.35 -38.09
N ALA A 344 -20.97 12.51 -38.61
CA ALA A 344 -21.82 13.46 -37.91
C ALA A 344 -23.15 12.81 -37.46
N LYS A 345 -23.78 13.43 -36.46
CA LYS A 345 -24.97 12.94 -35.74
C LYS A 345 -26.03 12.35 -36.71
N GLY A 346 -26.58 11.19 -36.34
CA GLY A 346 -27.63 10.51 -37.11
C GLY A 346 -27.15 9.70 -38.32
N THR A 347 -25.84 9.71 -38.63
CA THR A 347 -25.28 8.93 -39.75
C THR A 347 -24.66 7.63 -39.25
N TRP A 348 -24.99 6.52 -39.93
CA TRP A 348 -24.49 5.19 -39.61
C TRP A 348 -23.12 4.91 -40.20
N ARG A 349 -22.32 4.14 -39.46
CA ARG A 349 -21.10 3.50 -39.96
C ARG A 349 -21.14 2.01 -39.66
N SER A 350 -20.91 1.18 -40.67
CA SER A 350 -21.01 -0.28 -40.55
C SER A 350 -19.65 -0.97 -40.64
N PHE A 351 -19.55 -2.12 -39.98
CA PHE A 351 -18.39 -3.00 -39.93
C PHE A 351 -18.86 -4.45 -40.02
N THR A 352 -17.98 -5.35 -40.46
CA THR A 352 -18.18 -6.79 -40.31
C THR A 352 -17.10 -7.29 -39.38
N LEU A 353 -17.49 -7.82 -38.22
CA LEU A 353 -16.54 -8.34 -37.24
C LEU A 353 -16.58 -9.88 -37.24
N PRO A 354 -15.41 -10.54 -37.21
CA PRO A 354 -15.34 -11.97 -36.91
C PRO A 354 -15.62 -12.21 -35.42
N ALA A 355 -16.11 -13.40 -35.09
CA ALA A 355 -16.18 -13.86 -33.72
C ALA A 355 -14.78 -13.88 -33.08
N SER A 356 -14.68 -13.43 -31.83
CA SER A 356 -13.44 -13.33 -31.04
C SER A 356 -12.59 -14.60 -31.10
N TYR A 357 -13.19 -15.78 -31.05
CA TYR A 357 -12.48 -17.05 -31.01
C TYR A 357 -11.72 -17.38 -32.31
N LEU A 358 -12.04 -16.72 -33.43
CA LEU A 358 -11.45 -17.01 -34.75
C LEU A 358 -10.07 -16.39 -34.94
N THR A 359 -9.87 -15.17 -34.44
CA THR A 359 -8.68 -14.37 -34.73
C THR A 359 -8.49 -13.31 -33.65
N GLY A 360 -7.24 -13.02 -33.30
CA GLY A 360 -6.87 -11.85 -32.49
C GLY A 360 -6.75 -10.59 -33.33
N THR A 361 -6.57 -10.72 -34.63
CA THR A 361 -6.43 -9.55 -35.51
C THR A 361 -7.80 -9.04 -35.94
N ALA A 362 -8.04 -7.73 -35.75
CA ALA A 362 -9.23 -7.03 -36.22
C ALA A 362 -10.56 -7.68 -35.77
N ASN A 363 -10.64 -8.11 -34.51
CA ASN A 363 -11.80 -8.85 -33.98
C ASN A 363 -12.76 -8.01 -33.12
N HIS A 364 -12.41 -6.76 -32.84
CA HIS A 364 -13.23 -5.86 -32.03
C HIS A 364 -13.17 -4.42 -32.53
N LEU A 365 -14.06 -3.55 -32.05
CA LEU A 365 -13.94 -2.10 -32.20
C LEU A 365 -13.54 -1.49 -30.87
N ARG A 366 -12.68 -0.48 -30.92
CA ARG A 366 -12.38 0.40 -29.78
C ARG A 366 -13.00 1.76 -30.03
N LEU A 367 -13.97 2.16 -29.21
CA LEU A 367 -14.63 3.47 -29.30
C LEU A 367 -14.13 4.39 -28.19
N THR A 368 -13.86 5.62 -28.58
CA THR A 368 -13.47 6.77 -27.76
C THR A 368 -14.58 7.82 -27.89
N PRO A 369 -15.58 7.83 -27.00
CA PRO A 369 -16.75 8.72 -27.05
C PRO A 369 -16.45 10.21 -26.75
N ASN A 370 -15.40 10.76 -27.35
CA ASN A 370 -14.96 12.15 -27.18
C ASN A 370 -15.92 13.22 -27.73
N TRP A 371 -17.11 12.82 -28.21
CA TRP A 371 -18.23 13.71 -28.50
C TRP A 371 -19.12 13.98 -27.27
N LEU A 372 -18.91 13.25 -26.18
CA LEU A 372 -19.57 13.51 -24.91
C LEU A 372 -18.85 14.65 -24.19
N ALA A 373 -19.61 15.62 -23.68
CA ALA A 373 -19.04 16.75 -22.94
C ALA A 373 -18.23 16.33 -21.70
N LYS A 374 -18.52 15.13 -21.14
CA LYS A 374 -17.85 14.58 -19.95
C LYS A 374 -16.57 13.77 -20.26
N TYR A 375 -16.21 13.56 -21.54
CA TYR A 375 -15.11 12.67 -21.92
C TYR A 375 -13.70 13.21 -21.56
N ASN A 376 -13.58 14.45 -21.10
CA ASN A 376 -12.32 15.03 -20.63
C ASN A 376 -12.12 14.95 -19.09
N LYS A 377 -12.99 14.22 -18.38
CA LYS A 377 -12.94 14.06 -16.92
C LYS A 377 -12.41 12.68 -16.54
N THR A 378 -11.95 12.52 -15.30
CA THR A 378 -11.49 11.25 -14.66
C THR A 378 -12.48 10.07 -14.77
N ASN A 379 -13.76 10.37 -15.03
CA ASN A 379 -14.83 9.37 -15.21
C ASN A 379 -15.14 9.01 -16.67
N ALA A 380 -14.34 9.48 -17.64
CA ALA A 380 -14.52 9.12 -19.04
C ALA A 380 -14.36 7.61 -19.25
N LYS A 381 -15.12 7.04 -20.20
CA LYS A 381 -15.11 5.60 -20.51
C LYS A 381 -14.88 5.35 -22.00
N ASN A 382 -14.05 4.37 -22.32
CA ASN A 382 -13.91 3.79 -23.66
C ASN A 382 -14.79 2.55 -23.78
N LEU A 383 -15.26 2.24 -24.99
CA LEU A 383 -16.03 1.02 -25.26
C LEU A 383 -15.23 0.06 -26.12
N TYR A 384 -15.31 -1.22 -25.79
CA TYR A 384 -14.81 -2.34 -26.58
C TYR A 384 -16.00 -3.18 -27.04
N ILE A 385 -16.10 -3.39 -28.35
CA ILE A 385 -17.25 -4.07 -28.97
C ILE A 385 -16.74 -5.28 -29.75
N ASP A 386 -17.13 -6.49 -29.37
CA ASP A 386 -16.71 -7.74 -30.02
C ASP A 386 -17.87 -8.71 -30.26
N VAL A 387 -17.69 -9.59 -31.25
CA VAL A 387 -18.66 -10.65 -31.55
C VAL A 387 -18.25 -11.90 -30.78
N ARG A 388 -19.13 -12.43 -29.95
CA ARG A 388 -18.86 -13.62 -29.14
C ARG A 388 -19.75 -14.77 -29.56
N VAL A 389 -19.14 -15.93 -29.81
CA VAL A 389 -19.81 -17.17 -30.20
C VAL A 389 -19.26 -18.30 -29.34
N ALA A 390 -20.12 -19.21 -28.88
CA ALA A 390 -19.76 -20.31 -27.97
C ALA A 390 -18.97 -21.44 -28.69
N LYS A 391 -17.76 -21.12 -29.16
CA LYS A 391 -16.84 -22.02 -29.88
C LYS A 391 -15.39 -21.74 -29.48
N GLY A 392 -14.52 -22.72 -29.72
CA GLY A 392 -13.10 -22.61 -29.39
C GLY A 392 -12.88 -22.26 -27.92
N GLY A 393 -12.05 -21.26 -27.64
CA GLY A 393 -11.82 -20.78 -26.28
C GLY A 393 -13.07 -20.19 -25.60
N ASP A 394 -14.11 -19.83 -26.36
CA ASP A 394 -15.38 -19.30 -25.83
C ASP A 394 -16.47 -20.39 -25.70
N GLN A 395 -16.15 -21.68 -25.83
CA GLN A 395 -17.15 -22.76 -25.80
C GLN A 395 -18.06 -22.77 -24.55
N GLY A 396 -17.57 -22.29 -23.39
CA GLY A 396 -18.34 -22.20 -22.15
C GLY A 396 -19.24 -20.96 -22.01
N LEU A 397 -19.31 -20.12 -23.05
CA LEU A 397 -20.04 -18.86 -23.00
C LEU A 397 -21.57 -19.09 -23.06
N GLY A 398 -22.29 -18.60 -22.06
CA GLY A 398 -23.75 -18.79 -21.94
C GLY A 398 -24.57 -18.06 -22.99
N GLY A 399 -25.81 -18.50 -23.22
CA GLY A 399 -26.73 -17.94 -24.23
C GLY A 399 -27.07 -16.45 -24.05
N THR A 400 -26.84 -15.91 -22.84
CA THR A 400 -26.94 -14.47 -22.57
C THR A 400 -25.90 -13.66 -23.35
N TYR A 401 -24.74 -14.25 -23.64
CA TYR A 401 -23.56 -13.59 -24.19
C TYR A 401 -23.14 -14.13 -25.57
N ALA A 402 -23.72 -15.25 -26.02
CA ALA A 402 -23.45 -15.85 -27.33
C ALA A 402 -24.72 -16.44 -27.97
N PRO A 403 -24.83 -16.45 -29.32
CA PRO A 403 -23.99 -15.75 -30.28
C PRO A 403 -24.42 -14.27 -30.39
N LYS A 404 -23.67 -13.35 -29.77
CA LYS A 404 -24.07 -11.94 -29.60
C LYS A 404 -22.89 -10.99 -29.76
N LEU A 405 -23.22 -9.71 -29.92
CA LEU A 405 -22.27 -8.61 -29.79
C LEU A 405 -22.16 -8.24 -28.31
N ASN A 406 -20.98 -8.34 -27.71
CA ASN A 406 -20.76 -7.87 -26.34
C ASN A 406 -20.12 -6.48 -26.37
N VAL A 407 -20.51 -5.65 -25.41
CA VAL A 407 -20.01 -4.29 -25.24
C VAL A 407 -19.48 -4.15 -23.82
N HIS A 408 -18.19 -3.91 -23.70
CA HIS A 408 -17.51 -3.63 -22.44
C HIS A 408 -17.10 -2.16 -22.38
N GLU A 409 -17.21 -1.53 -21.21
CA GLU A 409 -16.66 -0.22 -20.94
C GLU A 409 -15.41 -0.32 -20.06
N VAL A 410 -14.50 0.66 -20.20
CA VAL A 410 -13.24 0.74 -19.43
C VAL A 410 -12.97 2.20 -19.09
N ASN A 411 -12.40 2.49 -17.91
CA ASN A 411 -11.91 3.83 -17.59
C ASN A 411 -10.96 4.35 -18.69
N ALA A 412 -11.33 5.47 -19.32
CA ALA A 412 -10.63 6.04 -20.46
C ALA A 412 -9.29 6.66 -20.09
N GLU A 413 -9.12 7.19 -18.87
CA GLU A 413 -7.82 7.69 -18.41
C GLU A 413 -6.81 6.56 -18.36
N LEU A 414 -7.18 5.45 -17.71
CA LEU A 414 -6.33 4.26 -17.61
C LEU A 414 -6.12 3.58 -18.97
N ASP A 415 -7.13 3.58 -19.84
CA ASP A 415 -7.05 2.96 -21.17
C ASP A 415 -6.29 3.82 -22.20
N ASN A 416 -6.45 5.15 -22.19
CA ASN A 416 -5.79 6.07 -23.14
C ASN A 416 -4.34 6.37 -22.73
N ASN A 417 -4.08 6.54 -21.44
CA ASN A 417 -2.73 6.75 -20.92
C ASN A 417 -2.03 5.42 -20.70
N TYR A 418 -2.42 4.37 -21.45
CA TYR A 418 -1.70 3.12 -21.45
C TYR A 418 -0.34 3.32 -22.14
N VAL A 419 0.61 3.78 -21.35
CA VAL A 419 2.01 3.70 -21.67
C VAL A 419 2.33 2.21 -21.77
N THR A 420 2.64 1.73 -22.98
CA THR A 420 3.04 0.34 -23.17
C THR A 420 4.12 0.01 -22.14
N PRO A 421 4.10 -1.13 -21.43
CA PRO A 421 4.99 -1.33 -20.30
C PRO A 421 6.47 -1.51 -20.71
N LYS A 422 6.79 -1.36 -22.01
CA LYS A 422 8.15 -1.12 -22.51
C LYS A 422 8.78 0.18 -21.99
N GLN A 423 7.99 1.18 -21.59
CA GLN A 423 8.53 2.51 -21.26
C GLN A 423 8.90 2.67 -19.76
N TYR A 424 8.58 1.69 -18.92
CA TYR A 424 9.05 1.62 -17.53
C TYR A 424 9.93 0.38 -17.34
N PRO A 425 11.23 0.46 -17.70
CA PRO A 425 12.17 -0.57 -17.37
C PRO A 425 12.39 -0.59 -15.86
N PHE A 426 11.80 -1.58 -15.20
CA PHE A 426 12.16 -2.14 -13.88
C PHE A 426 12.44 -1.16 -12.72
N GLY A 427 11.58 -1.21 -11.70
CA GLY A 427 11.92 -0.78 -10.33
C GLY A 427 11.34 0.56 -9.91
N TYR A 428 11.16 1.50 -10.83
CA TYR A 428 10.33 2.69 -10.61
C TYR A 428 8.91 2.41 -11.09
N TRP A 429 8.16 1.73 -10.24
CA TRP A 429 6.70 1.67 -10.37
C TRP A 429 6.18 3.09 -10.12
N PRO A 430 5.41 3.71 -11.04
CA PRO A 430 4.92 5.05 -10.82
C PRO A 430 4.12 5.11 -9.51
N PRO A 431 4.25 6.19 -8.74
CA PRO A 431 3.66 6.30 -7.42
C PRO A 431 2.12 6.15 -7.47
N THR A 432 1.63 5.03 -6.92
CA THR A 432 0.32 4.87 -6.24
C THR A 432 -1.00 5.04 -6.99
N ASP A 433 -1.06 5.47 -8.25
CA ASP A 433 -2.29 5.61 -9.04
C ASP A 433 -2.45 4.58 -10.19
N GLY A 434 -1.34 3.97 -10.64
CA GLY A 434 -1.29 3.08 -11.82
C GLY A 434 -1.84 1.66 -11.66
N PHE A 435 -2.19 1.21 -10.44
CA PHE A 435 -2.79 -0.11 -10.16
C PHE A 435 -4.26 -0.02 -9.76
N SER A 436 -4.91 1.12 -9.98
CA SER A 436 -6.36 1.20 -9.84
C SER A 436 -7.03 0.21 -10.78
N ASP A 437 -8.01 -0.53 -10.25
CA ASP A 437 -8.86 -1.39 -11.05
C ASP A 437 -9.45 -0.56 -12.20
N ARG A 438 -9.20 -1.00 -13.44
CA ARG A 438 -9.70 -0.33 -14.65
C ARG A 438 -11.22 -0.42 -14.77
N LYS A 439 -11.84 -1.27 -13.95
CA LYS A 439 -13.25 -1.61 -13.93
C LYS A 439 -13.74 -1.86 -15.35
N VAL A 440 -13.21 -2.92 -15.96
CA VAL A 440 -13.75 -3.43 -17.22
C VAL A 440 -15.14 -3.94 -16.92
N SER A 441 -16.17 -3.33 -17.49
CA SER A 441 -17.56 -3.67 -17.16
C SER A 441 -18.36 -4.03 -18.40
N LEU A 442 -19.04 -5.17 -18.39
CA LEU A 442 -20.00 -5.49 -19.45
C LEU A 442 -21.24 -4.59 -19.31
N VAL A 443 -21.58 -3.85 -20.37
CA VAL A 443 -22.73 -2.94 -20.39
C VAL A 443 -23.86 -3.38 -21.32
N SER A 444 -23.56 -4.23 -22.31
CA SER A 444 -24.59 -4.73 -23.21
C SER A 444 -24.20 -6.04 -23.89
N ALA A 445 -25.20 -6.88 -24.19
CA ALA A 445 -25.07 -8.08 -25.01
C ALA A 445 -26.22 -8.10 -26.05
N VAL A 446 -25.91 -7.76 -27.30
CA VAL A 446 -26.88 -7.49 -28.37
C VAL A 446 -26.98 -8.71 -29.29
N SER A 447 -28.15 -9.36 -29.31
CA SER A 447 -28.47 -10.46 -30.23
C SER A 447 -28.33 -10.02 -31.69
N ALA A 448 -28.12 -10.93 -32.64
CA ALA A 448 -28.14 -10.58 -34.07
C ALA A 448 -29.51 -10.00 -34.50
N ALA A 449 -29.51 -9.13 -35.52
CA ALA A 449 -30.70 -8.39 -35.97
C ALA A 449 -31.42 -7.57 -34.87
N ALA A 450 -30.69 -7.12 -33.84
CA ALA A 450 -31.25 -6.34 -32.74
C ALA A 450 -30.62 -4.94 -32.67
N ARG A 451 -31.27 -4.06 -31.89
CA ARG A 451 -30.86 -2.69 -31.62
C ARG A 451 -30.62 -2.53 -30.14
N ALA A 452 -29.54 -1.87 -29.76
CA ALA A 452 -29.26 -1.44 -28.40
C ALA A 452 -29.01 0.06 -28.36
N GLU A 453 -29.54 0.73 -27.35
CA GLU A 453 -29.39 2.15 -27.11
C GLU A 453 -28.51 2.35 -25.88
N LEU A 454 -27.28 2.81 -26.09
CA LEU A 454 -26.34 3.09 -25.02
C LEU A 454 -26.47 4.58 -24.69
N THR A 455 -27.50 4.92 -23.92
CA THR A 455 -27.90 6.31 -23.67
C THR A 455 -26.83 7.13 -22.96
N ALA A 456 -26.07 6.51 -22.05
CA ALA A 456 -24.90 7.13 -21.40
C ALA A 456 -23.81 7.58 -22.40
N TYR A 457 -23.82 7.03 -23.61
CA TYR A 457 -22.82 7.25 -24.65
C TYR A 457 -23.32 8.03 -25.86
N ASN A 458 -24.59 8.45 -25.85
CA ASN A 458 -25.29 8.99 -27.01
C ASN A 458 -25.08 8.15 -28.28
N LEU A 459 -25.17 6.83 -28.13
CA LEU A 459 -24.83 5.85 -29.17
C LEU A 459 -25.95 4.83 -29.35
N VAL A 460 -26.31 4.56 -30.61
CA VAL A 460 -27.14 3.43 -31.00
C VAL A 460 -26.27 2.41 -31.73
N ILE A 461 -26.40 1.16 -31.32
CA ILE A 461 -25.75 0.02 -31.95
C ILE A 461 -26.83 -0.85 -32.57
N THR A 462 -26.64 -1.26 -33.83
CA THR A 462 -27.45 -2.30 -34.47
C THR A 462 -26.56 -3.45 -34.89
N SER A 463 -26.94 -4.66 -34.51
CA SER A 463 -26.39 -5.88 -35.10
C SER A 463 -27.23 -6.23 -36.32
N GLY A 464 -26.58 -6.41 -37.46
CA GLY A 464 -27.21 -6.86 -38.69
C GLY A 464 -27.35 -8.37 -38.76
N SER A 465 -27.37 -8.89 -39.98
CA SER A 465 -27.34 -10.33 -40.23
C SER A 465 -25.92 -10.88 -40.16
N TRP A 466 -25.83 -12.17 -39.87
CA TRP A 466 -24.62 -12.96 -40.05
C TRP A 466 -24.24 -12.98 -41.53
N THR A 467 -23.05 -12.49 -41.86
CA THR A 467 -22.50 -12.56 -43.23
C THR A 467 -21.90 -13.93 -43.53
N SER A 468 -21.56 -14.67 -42.48
CA SER A 468 -21.24 -16.11 -42.44
C SER A 468 -21.52 -16.62 -41.02
N THR A 469 -21.34 -17.92 -40.76
CA THR A 469 -21.64 -18.55 -39.47
C THR A 469 -21.07 -17.82 -38.25
N ASP A 470 -19.92 -17.15 -38.41
CA ASP A 470 -19.18 -16.53 -37.31
C ASP A 470 -18.69 -15.11 -37.64
N ASN A 471 -19.28 -14.43 -38.64
CA ASN A 471 -19.02 -13.01 -38.92
C ASN A 471 -20.33 -12.21 -38.88
N LEU A 472 -20.40 -11.20 -38.01
CA LEU A 472 -21.60 -10.39 -37.79
C LEU A 472 -21.41 -8.99 -38.36
N GLN A 473 -22.38 -8.53 -39.16
CA GLN A 473 -22.43 -7.12 -39.54
C GLN A 473 -22.90 -6.30 -38.35
N ILE A 474 -22.25 -5.18 -38.07
CA ILE A 474 -22.61 -4.25 -37.00
C ILE A 474 -22.65 -2.82 -37.55
N SER A 475 -23.53 -1.99 -37.04
CA SER A 475 -23.60 -0.57 -37.40
C SER A 475 -23.71 0.30 -36.17
N LEU A 476 -22.98 1.42 -36.19
CA LEU A 476 -22.91 2.39 -35.11
C LEU A 476 -23.45 3.72 -35.59
N CYS A 477 -24.26 4.38 -34.77
CA CYS A 477 -24.72 5.73 -35.00
C CYS A 477 -24.68 6.53 -33.70
N ARG A 478 -23.97 7.66 -33.70
CA ARG A 478 -24.03 8.61 -32.58
C ARG A 478 -25.13 9.64 -32.82
N TYR A 479 -25.77 10.07 -31.76
CA TYR A 479 -26.79 11.13 -31.76
C TYR A 479 -26.42 12.24 -30.78
N SER A 480 -27.25 13.28 -30.69
CA SER A 480 -26.99 14.38 -29.74
C SER A 480 -28.09 14.68 -28.74
N ALA A 481 -29.35 14.59 -29.16
CA ALA A 481 -30.50 14.80 -28.30
C ALA A 481 -31.25 13.49 -28.10
N SER A 482 -31.45 12.70 -29.15
CA SER A 482 -32.27 11.48 -29.07
C SER A 482 -31.78 10.33 -29.96
N PRO A 483 -31.91 9.06 -29.51
CA PRO A 483 -31.72 7.87 -30.34
C PRO A 483 -32.55 7.84 -31.64
N THR A 484 -33.61 8.64 -31.73
CA THR A 484 -34.45 8.78 -32.93
C THR A 484 -33.76 9.49 -34.11
N GLU A 485 -32.68 10.25 -33.84
CA GLU A 485 -31.81 10.80 -34.88
C GLU A 485 -31.14 9.69 -35.71
N CYS A 486 -30.88 8.55 -35.07
CA CYS A 486 -30.37 7.35 -35.73
C CYS A 486 -31.51 6.58 -36.39
N LYS A 487 -32.01 7.12 -37.50
CA LYS A 487 -33.01 6.45 -38.35
C LYS A 487 -32.37 5.18 -38.90
N VAL A 488 -32.88 4.01 -38.48
CA VAL A 488 -32.39 2.72 -38.99
C VAL A 488 -32.44 2.79 -40.51
N PRO A 489 -31.34 2.57 -41.24
CA PRO A 489 -31.37 2.58 -42.69
C PRO A 489 -32.42 1.54 -43.09
N SER A 490 -33.38 1.92 -43.94
CA SER A 490 -34.25 0.91 -44.56
C SER A 490 -33.34 -0.19 -45.09
N PRO A 491 -33.62 -1.48 -44.77
CA PRO A 491 -32.76 -2.58 -45.14
C PRO A 491 -32.43 -2.42 -46.63
N SER A 492 -31.16 -2.17 -46.93
CA SER A 492 -30.72 -2.01 -48.32
C SER A 492 -31.23 -3.24 -49.06
N PRO A 493 -31.97 -3.08 -50.17
CA PRO A 493 -32.60 -4.20 -50.85
C PRO A 493 -31.54 -5.28 -51.05
N SER A 494 -31.78 -6.47 -50.48
CA SER A 494 -30.85 -7.58 -50.58
C SER A 494 -30.32 -7.65 -52.00
N PRO A 495 -28.99 -7.72 -52.22
CA PRO A 495 -28.45 -7.78 -53.56
C PRO A 495 -29.24 -8.80 -54.36
N PRO A 496 -29.76 -8.45 -55.55
CA PRO A 496 -30.67 -9.31 -56.28
C PRO A 496 -30.03 -10.69 -56.36
N SER A 497 -30.72 -11.71 -55.80
CA SER A 497 -30.31 -13.10 -55.91
C SER A 497 -29.75 -13.30 -57.32
N PRO A 498 -28.53 -13.84 -57.48
CA PRO A 498 -27.91 -13.99 -58.79
C PRO A 498 -28.96 -14.54 -59.74
N LYS A 499 -29.30 -13.79 -60.80
CA LYS A 499 -30.23 -14.25 -61.82
C LYS A 499 -29.72 -15.63 -62.21
N GLN A 500 -30.50 -16.67 -61.93
CA GLN A 500 -30.26 -18.00 -62.46
C GLN A 500 -30.06 -17.82 -63.97
N SER A 501 -28.81 -17.96 -64.40
CA SER A 501 -28.46 -18.06 -65.80
C SER A 501 -29.30 -19.18 -66.40
N ALA A 502 -29.92 -18.89 -67.55
CA ALA A 502 -30.83 -19.79 -68.24
C ALA A 502 -30.23 -21.21 -68.37
N PRO A 503 -31.05 -22.27 -68.32
CA PRO A 503 -30.56 -23.65 -68.36
C PRO A 503 -29.79 -23.89 -69.67
N SER A 504 -28.52 -24.27 -69.57
CA SER A 504 -27.81 -24.86 -70.72
C SER A 504 -28.53 -26.14 -71.18
N PRO A 505 -28.54 -26.41 -72.50
CA PRO A 505 -29.24 -27.55 -73.08
C PRO A 505 -28.77 -28.87 -72.47
N ARG A 506 -29.78 -29.69 -72.14
CA ARG A 506 -29.68 -30.96 -71.43
C ARG A 506 -28.81 -31.96 -72.22
N PRO A 507 -27.77 -32.56 -71.60
CA PRO A 507 -27.06 -33.70 -72.19
C PRO A 507 -28.02 -34.89 -72.40
N PRO A 508 -27.80 -35.73 -73.44
CA PRO A 508 -28.64 -36.88 -73.71
C PRO A 508 -28.62 -37.89 -72.56
N THR A 509 -29.81 -38.38 -72.23
CA THR A 509 -30.14 -39.32 -71.16
C THR A 509 -29.31 -40.61 -71.27
N PRO A 510 -28.54 -41.00 -70.24
CA PRO A 510 -28.00 -42.35 -70.13
C PRO A 510 -29.13 -43.36 -69.89
N SER A 511 -29.10 -44.46 -70.64
CA SER A 511 -30.04 -45.59 -70.50
C SER A 511 -30.09 -46.18 -69.08
N PRO A 512 -31.22 -46.80 -68.66
CA PRO A 512 -31.48 -47.16 -67.28
C PRO A 512 -30.61 -48.34 -66.82
N ARG A 513 -29.98 -48.18 -65.66
CA ARG A 513 -29.29 -49.28 -64.96
C ARG A 513 -30.30 -50.09 -64.13
N PRO A 514 -30.17 -51.43 -64.02
CA PRO A 514 -31.16 -52.29 -63.36
C PRO A 514 -31.29 -52.05 -61.85
N PRO A 515 -32.44 -52.36 -61.23
CA PRO A 515 -32.68 -52.09 -59.82
C PRO A 515 -31.85 -53.00 -58.92
N SER A 516 -31.14 -52.42 -57.96
CA SER A 516 -30.46 -53.15 -56.88
C SER A 516 -31.39 -53.32 -55.66
N PRO A 517 -31.32 -54.47 -54.97
CA PRO A 517 -32.36 -54.96 -54.05
C PRO A 517 -32.37 -54.27 -52.67
N ARG A 518 -33.54 -54.28 -52.04
CA ARG A 518 -33.86 -53.66 -50.75
C ARG A 518 -33.20 -54.42 -49.58
N PRO A 519 -32.46 -53.76 -48.66
CA PRO A 519 -31.95 -54.39 -47.44
C PRO A 519 -33.09 -54.72 -46.45
N PRO A 520 -32.98 -55.82 -45.67
CA PRO A 520 -34.04 -56.33 -44.80
C PRO A 520 -34.12 -55.61 -43.44
N THR A 521 -35.33 -55.59 -42.87
CA THR A 521 -35.66 -55.12 -41.53
C THR A 521 -34.99 -55.98 -40.45
N PRO A 522 -34.32 -55.43 -39.41
CA PRO A 522 -33.69 -56.23 -38.36
C PRO A 522 -34.72 -56.85 -37.38
N SER A 523 -34.55 -58.15 -37.09
CA SER A 523 -35.27 -58.93 -36.07
C SER A 523 -34.88 -58.57 -34.62
N PRO A 524 -35.74 -58.86 -33.61
CA PRO A 524 -35.45 -58.57 -32.19
C PRO A 524 -34.28 -59.40 -31.64
N ARG A 525 -33.41 -58.76 -30.84
CA ARG A 525 -32.18 -59.36 -30.28
C ARG A 525 -32.47 -60.16 -28.99
N PRO A 526 -31.84 -61.33 -28.75
CA PRO A 526 -32.08 -62.21 -27.60
C PRO A 526 -31.37 -61.75 -26.31
N PRO A 527 -31.76 -62.25 -25.11
CA PRO A 527 -31.13 -61.89 -23.84
C PRO A 527 -29.69 -62.43 -23.78
N SER A 528 -28.74 -61.56 -23.39
CA SER A 528 -27.31 -61.91 -23.34
C SER A 528 -26.92 -62.65 -22.04
N PRO A 529 -25.93 -63.57 -22.09
CA PRO A 529 -25.61 -64.49 -21.01
C PRO A 529 -24.67 -63.89 -19.95
N ARG A 530 -24.71 -64.48 -18.75
CA ARG A 530 -23.89 -64.10 -17.58
C ARG A 530 -22.38 -64.30 -17.88
N PRO A 531 -21.49 -63.34 -17.52
CA PRO A 531 -20.06 -63.46 -17.78
C PRO A 531 -19.39 -64.58 -16.95
N PRO A 532 -18.43 -65.33 -17.52
CA PRO A 532 -17.67 -66.34 -16.78
C PRO A 532 -16.58 -65.72 -15.91
N THR A 533 -16.34 -66.35 -14.76
CA THR A 533 -15.29 -66.03 -13.79
C THR A 533 -13.89 -66.14 -14.44
N PRO A 534 -13.02 -65.12 -14.38
CA PRO A 534 -11.70 -65.19 -14.99
C PRO A 534 -10.77 -66.14 -14.23
N SER A 535 -10.15 -67.08 -14.95
CA SER A 535 -9.03 -67.89 -14.44
C SER A 535 -7.73 -67.06 -14.38
N PRO A 536 -6.82 -67.36 -13.44
CA PRO A 536 -5.62 -66.55 -13.20
C PRO A 536 -4.64 -66.59 -14.38
N ARG A 537 -4.18 -65.40 -14.77
CA ARG A 537 -3.26 -65.18 -15.89
C ARG A 537 -1.82 -65.56 -15.47
N PRO A 538 -1.04 -66.24 -16.32
CA PRO A 538 0.32 -66.66 -16.00
C PRO A 538 1.28 -65.47 -15.88
N PRO A 539 2.33 -65.57 -15.04
CA PRO A 539 3.25 -64.47 -14.77
C PRO A 539 4.05 -64.12 -16.03
N SER A 540 4.06 -62.83 -16.38
CA SER A 540 4.84 -62.32 -17.51
C SER A 540 6.34 -62.31 -17.17
N PRO A 541 7.24 -62.53 -18.17
CA PRO A 541 8.67 -62.69 -17.93
C PRO A 541 9.32 -61.42 -17.38
N ARG A 542 10.26 -61.62 -16.46
CA ARG A 542 11.03 -60.57 -15.79
C ARG A 542 11.89 -59.80 -16.83
N PRO A 543 11.93 -58.46 -16.80
CA PRO A 543 12.82 -57.68 -17.67
C PRO A 543 14.29 -58.07 -17.45
N PRO A 544 15.13 -58.13 -18.50
CA PRO A 544 16.54 -58.40 -18.36
C PRO A 544 17.21 -57.32 -17.51
N THR A 545 18.02 -57.78 -16.56
CA THR A 545 18.79 -56.95 -15.63
C THR A 545 19.83 -56.14 -16.42
N PRO A 546 19.91 -54.80 -16.27
CA PRO A 546 20.94 -54.00 -16.92
C PRO A 546 22.32 -54.46 -16.47
N SER A 547 23.23 -54.70 -17.42
CA SER A 547 24.63 -55.00 -17.12
C SER A 547 25.27 -53.85 -16.32
N PRO A 548 26.10 -54.14 -15.31
CA PRO A 548 26.74 -53.12 -14.49
C PRO A 548 27.68 -52.26 -15.33
N ARG A 549 27.51 -50.94 -15.21
CA ARG A 549 28.38 -49.93 -15.82
C ARG A 549 29.80 -50.08 -15.23
N PRO A 550 30.87 -50.04 -16.03
CA PRO A 550 32.24 -50.10 -15.52
C PRO A 550 32.50 -48.94 -14.54
N PRO A 551 33.26 -49.16 -13.45
CA PRO A 551 33.52 -48.14 -12.45
C PRO A 551 34.32 -46.99 -13.06
N SER A 552 33.82 -45.76 -12.85
CA SER A 552 34.56 -44.54 -13.17
C SER A 552 35.88 -44.51 -12.39
N PRO A 553 36.99 -44.05 -13.00
CA PRO A 553 38.29 -43.97 -12.34
C PRO A 553 38.23 -43.06 -11.10
N ARG A 554 38.86 -43.53 -10.02
CA ARG A 554 38.99 -42.83 -8.74
C ARG A 554 39.68 -41.47 -8.95
N PRO A 555 39.15 -40.37 -8.40
CA PRO A 555 39.88 -39.10 -8.34
C PRO A 555 41.18 -39.29 -7.54
N PRO A 556 42.31 -38.67 -7.96
CA PRO A 556 43.55 -38.73 -7.21
C PRO A 556 43.37 -38.11 -5.81
N THR A 557 43.91 -38.79 -4.81
CA THR A 557 43.96 -38.37 -3.42
C THR A 557 44.63 -36.99 -3.30
N PRO A 558 44.00 -35.99 -2.67
CA PRO A 558 44.64 -34.70 -2.41
C PRO A 558 45.88 -34.90 -1.53
N SER A 559 47.00 -34.31 -1.95
CA SER A 559 48.23 -34.29 -1.13
C SER A 559 48.00 -33.55 0.19
N PRO A 560 48.60 -34.01 1.30
CA PRO A 560 48.45 -33.38 2.61
C PRO A 560 48.94 -31.92 2.58
N ARG A 561 48.09 -31.03 3.09
CA ARG A 561 48.35 -29.60 3.23
C ARG A 561 49.49 -29.38 4.24
N PRO A 562 50.47 -28.49 3.97
CA PRO A 562 51.52 -28.16 4.93
C PRO A 562 50.93 -27.58 6.23
N PRO A 563 51.52 -27.84 7.40
CA PRO A 563 51.07 -27.27 8.65
C PRO A 563 51.22 -25.74 8.64
N SER A 564 50.15 -25.03 9.00
CA SER A 564 50.14 -23.58 9.15
C SER A 564 51.14 -23.12 10.22
N PRO A 565 51.87 -22.02 10.00
CA PRO A 565 52.83 -21.50 10.96
C PRO A 565 52.15 -20.98 12.24
N ARG A 566 52.81 -21.24 13.36
CA ARG A 566 52.42 -20.85 14.72
C ARG A 566 52.38 -19.32 14.85
N PRO A 567 51.35 -18.72 15.47
CA PRO A 567 51.30 -17.27 15.68
C PRO A 567 52.40 -16.80 16.64
N SER A 568 53.11 -15.76 16.26
CA SER A 568 54.06 -15.03 17.12
C SER A 568 53.32 -14.22 18.20
N PRO A 569 53.91 -13.99 19.38
CA PRO A 569 53.29 -13.20 20.45
C PRO A 569 53.17 -11.71 20.04
N PRO A 570 52.10 -11.01 20.41
CA PRO A 570 51.95 -9.59 20.10
C PRO A 570 52.93 -8.74 20.93
N ALA A 571 53.63 -7.85 20.23
CA ALA A 571 54.50 -6.84 20.81
C ALA A 571 53.71 -5.84 21.67
N ARG A 572 54.28 -5.44 22.81
CA ARG A 572 53.70 -4.48 23.76
C ARG A 572 53.53 -3.09 23.11
N ARG A 573 52.34 -2.50 23.28
CA ARG A 573 52.03 -1.11 22.89
C ARG A 573 52.62 -0.10 23.90
N PRO A 574 53.07 1.09 23.47
CA PRO A 574 53.48 2.18 24.37
C PRO A 574 52.28 2.84 25.07
N MET A 575 52.47 3.29 26.31
CA MET A 575 51.46 4.01 27.10
C MET A 575 51.27 5.48 26.65
N PRO A 576 50.05 6.04 26.74
CA PRO A 576 49.77 7.45 26.47
C PRO A 576 50.03 8.35 27.71
N PRO A 577 50.28 9.67 27.50
CA PRO A 577 50.57 10.62 28.58
C PRO A 577 49.31 11.09 29.35
N PRO A 578 49.47 11.64 30.57
CA PRO A 578 48.35 11.98 31.47
C PRO A 578 47.61 13.28 31.07
N PRO A 579 46.29 13.39 31.34
CA PRO A 579 45.50 14.57 30.99
C PRO A 579 45.64 15.73 32.00
N SER A 580 45.51 16.95 31.50
CA SER A 580 45.55 18.22 32.27
C SER A 580 44.24 18.49 33.04
N PRO A 581 44.26 19.29 34.13
CA PRO A 581 43.08 19.49 34.98
C PRO A 581 42.03 20.40 34.34
N LYS A 582 40.74 20.05 34.50
CA LYS A 582 39.59 20.84 34.04
C LYS A 582 39.22 21.95 35.07
N PRO A 583 38.71 23.12 34.62
CA PRO A 583 38.24 24.19 35.50
C PRO A 583 36.99 23.78 36.29
N ILE A 584 36.89 24.27 37.54
CA ILE A 584 35.78 23.99 38.47
C ILE A 584 34.70 25.06 38.28
N VAL A 585 33.50 24.65 37.92
CA VAL A 585 32.28 25.48 37.86
C VAL A 585 31.51 25.30 39.17
N GLN A 586 31.04 26.38 39.78
CA GLN A 586 30.22 26.34 41.00
C GLN A 586 28.92 27.12 40.82
N THR A 587 27.82 26.54 41.27
CA THR A 587 26.49 27.18 41.32
C THR A 587 26.31 27.92 42.64
N VAL A 588 26.03 29.22 42.58
CA VAL A 588 25.79 30.09 43.73
C VAL A 588 24.29 30.44 43.79
N LYS A 589 23.63 30.13 44.91
CA LYS A 589 22.21 30.44 45.16
C LYS A 589 22.09 31.42 46.32
N GLY A 590 21.38 32.54 46.15
CA GLY A 590 21.20 33.49 47.25
C GLY A 590 20.20 34.60 46.99
N ARG A 591 19.94 35.39 48.03
CA ARG A 591 19.06 36.56 47.96
C ARG A 591 19.91 37.82 47.78
N LEU A 592 19.48 38.74 46.92
CA LEU A 592 20.14 40.04 46.84
C LEU A 592 19.96 40.79 48.18
N SER A 593 21.03 41.37 48.70
CA SER A 593 20.92 42.34 49.80
C SER A 593 21.71 43.60 49.46
N THR A 594 21.09 44.76 49.67
CA THR A 594 21.51 46.16 49.42
C THR A 594 22.98 46.42 49.08
N VAL A 595 23.18 47.27 48.05
CA VAL A 595 24.44 47.92 47.66
C VAL A 595 25.05 48.68 48.84
N ILE A 596 26.26 48.33 49.26
CA ILE A 596 27.05 49.11 50.22
C ILE A 596 28.08 49.93 49.43
N ASP A 597 28.17 51.21 49.78
CA ASP A 597 28.99 52.22 49.11
C ASP A 597 30.51 51.97 49.16
N VAL A 598 31.14 52.26 48.02
CA VAL A 598 32.53 52.55 47.63
C VAL A 598 33.70 52.25 48.59
N VAL A 599 34.56 51.32 48.17
CA VAL A 599 36.04 51.50 48.26
C VAL A 599 36.63 51.18 46.87
N ASP A 600 37.42 52.10 46.33
CA ASP A 600 38.13 52.02 45.04
C ASP A 600 37.30 52.08 43.74
N GLY A 601 36.14 52.75 43.75
CA GLY A 601 35.49 53.25 42.52
C GLY A 601 34.90 52.19 41.58
N LEU A 602 34.68 50.95 42.04
CA LEU A 602 33.97 49.90 41.32
C LEU A 602 32.71 49.48 42.10
N GLU A 603 31.54 49.59 41.48
CA GLU A 603 30.29 49.04 42.02
C GLU A 603 30.39 47.50 42.08
N GLN A 604 30.22 46.90 43.27
CA GLN A 604 30.17 45.45 43.41
C GLN A 604 28.79 45.00 43.92
N LEU A 605 28.18 44.04 43.22
CA LEU A 605 26.97 43.35 43.64
C LEU A 605 27.35 42.09 44.42
N VAL A 606 26.76 41.93 45.60
CA VAL A 606 27.08 40.81 46.50
C VAL A 606 25.82 39.99 46.75
N VAL A 607 25.90 38.69 46.46
CA VAL A 607 24.80 37.74 46.73
C VAL A 607 25.05 37.08 48.07
N ARG A 608 24.07 37.20 48.98
CA ARG A 608 24.11 36.52 50.26
C ARG A 608 23.54 35.12 50.07
N THR A 609 24.40 34.11 50.17
CA THR A 609 23.97 32.70 50.07
C THR A 609 23.22 32.27 51.34
N THR A 610 22.53 31.13 51.29
CA THR A 610 21.80 30.58 52.45
C THR A 610 22.70 30.28 53.66
N ASP A 611 24.01 30.19 53.44
CA ASP A 611 25.03 29.89 54.47
C ASP A 611 25.80 31.14 54.96
N ILE A 612 25.29 32.35 54.64
CA ILE A 612 25.79 33.67 55.11
C ILE A 612 27.22 34.01 54.65
N GLU A 613 27.68 33.46 53.53
CA GLU A 613 28.93 33.90 52.88
C GLU A 613 28.61 34.90 51.75
N LEU A 614 29.37 36.00 51.70
CA LEU A 614 29.19 37.07 50.71
C LEU A 614 30.09 36.80 49.51
N VAL A 615 29.50 36.49 48.36
CA VAL A 615 30.27 36.22 47.13
C VAL A 615 30.23 37.44 46.21
N PRO A 616 31.38 38.06 45.87
CA PRO A 616 31.44 39.17 44.93
C PRO A 616 31.29 38.70 43.48
N ILE A 617 30.51 39.44 42.69
CA ILE A 617 30.22 39.13 41.27
C ILE A 617 30.87 40.17 40.36
N ASP A 618 31.44 39.73 39.25
CA ASP A 618 31.94 40.62 38.21
C ASP A 618 30.78 41.30 37.45
N MET A 619 30.53 42.57 37.78
CA MET A 619 29.40 43.33 37.26
C MET A 619 29.41 43.58 35.75
N PRO A 620 30.56 43.85 35.08
CA PRO A 620 30.59 43.99 33.63
C PRO A 620 30.11 42.73 32.90
N THR A 621 30.57 41.55 33.34
CA THR A 621 30.14 40.27 32.76
C THR A 621 28.66 39.99 33.04
N PHE A 622 28.18 40.31 34.25
CA PHE A 622 26.77 40.15 34.61
C PHE A 622 25.84 41.08 33.81
N ARG A 623 26.16 42.38 33.69
CA ARG A 623 25.38 43.33 32.88
C ARG A 623 25.40 42.99 31.39
N ALA A 624 26.49 42.41 30.89
CA ALA A 624 26.55 41.93 29.50
C ALA A 624 25.63 40.74 29.23
N LEU A 625 25.34 39.92 30.25
CA LEU A 625 24.40 38.80 30.16
C LEU A 625 22.92 39.23 30.32
N ASN A 626 22.63 40.38 30.94
CA ASN A 626 21.27 40.93 31.03
C ASN A 626 21.22 42.47 30.92
N PRO A 627 20.81 43.03 29.78
CA PRO A 627 20.81 44.48 29.55
C PRO A 627 19.60 45.25 30.12
N TYR A 628 18.64 44.61 30.82
CA TYR A 628 17.47 45.29 31.40
C TYR A 628 17.70 45.70 32.87
N GLU A 629 17.48 46.98 33.21
CA GLU A 629 17.99 47.64 34.43
C GLU A 629 17.08 47.65 35.68
N ASP A 630 15.91 47.03 35.71
CA ASP A 630 15.00 47.13 36.87
C ASP A 630 15.01 45.88 37.76
N TYR A 631 15.90 45.82 38.77
CA TYR A 631 15.86 44.81 39.84
C TYR A 631 15.38 45.40 41.16
N LYS A 632 14.62 44.61 41.94
CA LYS A 632 14.20 45.01 43.30
C LYS A 632 15.07 44.31 44.36
N PRO A 633 15.31 44.93 45.53
CA PRO A 633 16.19 44.39 46.58
C PRO A 633 15.77 43.04 47.20
N TRP A 634 14.73 42.39 46.68
CA TRP A 634 14.14 41.16 47.24
C TRP A 634 14.09 40.00 46.25
N ASP A 635 14.59 40.19 45.04
CA ASP A 635 14.64 39.15 44.02
C ASP A 635 15.66 38.06 44.41
N TYR A 636 15.30 36.80 44.14
CA TYR A 636 16.18 35.65 44.34
C TYR A 636 16.93 35.36 43.05
N ILE A 637 18.26 35.18 43.15
CA ILE A 637 19.10 34.93 41.99
C ILE A 637 19.87 33.62 42.18
N ILE A 638 19.90 32.80 41.12
CA ILE A 638 20.77 31.64 40.97
C ILE A 638 21.76 31.94 39.85
N LEU A 639 23.05 31.75 40.11
CA LEU A 639 24.13 31.99 39.15
C LEU A 639 24.98 30.73 39.02
N ASP A 640 25.28 30.32 37.79
CA ASP A 640 26.41 29.42 37.56
C ASP A 640 27.62 30.27 37.20
N CYS A 641 28.71 30.11 37.94
CA CYS A 641 29.92 30.89 37.73
C CYS A 641 31.16 30.01 37.60
N VAL A 642 32.14 30.55 36.88
CA VAL A 642 33.53 30.10 36.98
C VAL A 642 34.24 30.96 38.01
N MET A 643 34.74 30.34 39.07
CA MET A 643 35.50 31.04 40.12
C MET A 643 36.93 31.27 39.65
N LYS A 644 37.37 32.53 39.61
CA LYS A 644 38.78 32.85 39.33
C LYS A 644 39.55 33.10 40.63
N SER A 645 40.88 33.08 40.52
CA SER A 645 41.80 33.39 41.63
C SER A 645 41.44 34.74 42.26
N GLY A 646 41.00 34.72 43.52
CA GLY A 646 40.47 35.88 44.24
C GLY A 646 39.03 35.73 44.73
N GLY A 647 38.33 34.64 44.38
CA GLY A 647 36.99 34.34 44.90
C GLY A 647 35.85 35.12 44.25
N VAL A 648 36.11 35.77 43.11
CA VAL A 648 35.09 36.52 42.35
C VAL A 648 34.38 35.59 41.37
N CYS A 649 33.05 35.63 41.40
CA CYS A 649 32.13 34.88 40.54
C CYS A 649 32.08 35.54 39.16
N PHE A 650 32.51 34.84 38.11
CA PHE A 650 32.26 35.26 36.72
C PHE A 650 31.06 34.47 36.19
N PRO A 651 29.87 35.08 36.13
CA PRO A 651 28.66 34.37 35.79
C PRO A 651 28.69 33.95 34.32
N THR A 652 28.32 32.70 34.08
CA THR A 652 28.18 32.12 32.74
C THR A 652 26.70 31.96 32.35
N SER A 653 25.81 31.92 33.34
CA SER A 653 24.35 31.93 33.20
C SER A 653 23.71 32.42 34.51
N TYR A 654 22.45 32.88 34.47
CA TYR A 654 21.72 33.34 35.64
C TYR A 654 20.22 33.05 35.55
N LEU A 655 19.54 33.00 36.70
CA LEU A 655 18.09 32.84 36.83
C LEU A 655 17.59 33.78 37.93
N VAL A 656 16.57 34.61 37.64
CA VAL A 656 15.98 35.57 38.61
C VAL A 656 14.52 35.23 38.89
N PHE A 657 14.14 35.21 40.16
CA PHE A 657 12.76 35.10 40.59
C PHE A 657 12.30 36.41 41.21
N SER A 658 11.30 37.05 40.61
CA SER A 658 10.61 38.19 41.22
C SER A 658 9.45 37.70 42.06
N CYS A 659 9.54 37.93 43.36
CA CYS A 659 8.54 37.53 44.34
C CYS A 659 7.82 38.77 44.88
N SER A 660 6.49 38.69 44.96
CA SER A 660 5.73 39.70 45.72
C SER A 660 6.07 39.61 47.22
N ALA A 661 5.79 40.69 47.97
CA ALA A 661 6.03 40.75 49.42
C ALA A 661 5.26 39.68 50.24
N PHE A 662 4.32 38.97 49.61
CA PHE A 662 3.51 37.90 50.20
C PHE A 662 3.90 36.48 49.73
N GLY A 663 5.04 36.33 49.05
CA GLY A 663 5.62 35.01 48.77
C GLY A 663 5.08 34.28 47.54
N ILE A 664 4.33 34.95 46.67
CA ILE A 664 3.94 34.41 45.35
C ILE A 664 4.91 34.98 44.31
N CYS A 665 5.63 34.10 43.59
CA CYS A 665 6.62 34.46 42.58
C CYS A 665 6.13 34.02 41.19
N SER A 666 6.25 34.89 40.18
CA SER A 666 5.87 34.60 38.79
C SER A 666 7.09 34.62 37.88
N TRP A 667 7.11 33.73 36.89
CA TRP A 667 8.24 33.51 35.98
C TRP A 667 8.09 34.36 34.70
N SER A 668 9.16 35.04 34.28
CA SER A 668 9.24 35.67 32.96
C SER A 668 10.67 35.57 32.42
N GLY A 669 10.92 34.72 31.41
CA GLY A 669 12.17 34.73 30.65
C GLY A 669 12.61 33.38 30.09
N ASP A 670 13.12 33.41 28.86
CA ASP A 670 13.17 32.36 27.84
C ASP A 670 14.21 31.21 28.01
N ASN A 671 13.99 30.15 27.24
CA ASN A 671 14.56 28.79 27.30
C ASN A 671 16.10 28.65 27.19
N SER A 672 16.71 27.84 28.07
CA SER A 672 17.67 26.76 27.69
C SER A 672 18.08 25.83 28.86
N PHE A 673 17.69 24.54 28.75
CA PHE A 673 18.10 23.30 29.48
C PHE A 673 18.00 23.27 31.03
N GLY A 674 17.42 22.26 31.71
CA GLY A 674 16.75 21.01 31.36
C GLY A 674 16.28 20.26 32.64
N ASP A 675 15.23 19.44 32.50
CA ASP A 675 14.68 18.40 33.41
C ASP A 675 13.90 18.80 34.69
N TYR A 676 12.57 18.92 34.57
CA TYR A 676 11.55 17.91 34.93
C TYR A 676 10.17 18.61 35.05
N GLY A 677 9.35 18.53 34.00
CA GLY A 677 7.95 18.94 34.02
C GLY A 677 7.33 18.84 32.62
N PRO A 678 6.08 18.35 32.49
CA PRO A 678 5.37 18.38 31.20
C PRO A 678 5.15 19.83 30.80
N GLY A 679 5.55 20.18 29.58
CA GLY A 679 5.34 21.51 29.03
C GLY A 679 3.86 21.81 28.83
N ASP A 680 3.45 23.02 29.16
CA ASP A 680 2.11 23.53 28.89
C ASP A 680 1.88 23.65 27.38
N PHE A 681 0.82 23.02 26.90
CA PHE A 681 0.16 23.39 25.64
C PHE A 681 -0.79 24.57 25.91
N PRO A 682 -1.02 25.47 24.94
CA PRO A 682 -2.09 26.43 25.04
C PRO A 682 -3.42 25.68 25.01
N ASN A 683 -4.17 25.71 26.12
CA ASN A 683 -5.49 25.07 26.29
C ASN A 683 -6.61 25.66 25.39
N ASP A 684 -6.25 26.47 24.38
CA ASP A 684 -7.17 27.20 23.49
C ASP A 684 -6.96 26.84 22.00
N LEU A 685 -6.60 25.59 21.68
CA LEU A 685 -6.67 25.12 20.29
C LEU A 685 -8.14 24.89 19.91
N LYS A 686 -8.78 25.91 19.33
CA LYS A 686 -10.10 25.77 18.70
C LYS A 686 -10.03 24.72 17.57
N PRO A 687 -11.05 23.85 17.41
CA PRO A 687 -11.11 22.79 16.39
C PRO A 687 -10.83 23.28 14.95
N GLU A 688 -11.19 24.53 14.65
CA GLU A 688 -10.98 25.16 13.34
C GLU A 688 -9.50 25.31 12.94
N SER A 689 -8.56 25.20 13.89
CA SER A 689 -7.12 25.37 13.64
C SER A 689 -6.38 24.09 13.22
N LEU A 690 -6.95 22.90 13.40
CA LEU A 690 -6.25 21.63 13.13
C LEU A 690 -6.24 21.21 11.65
N ALA A 691 -7.08 21.82 10.80
CA ALA A 691 -7.42 21.30 9.48
C ALA A 691 -6.31 21.35 8.39
N ASN A 692 -5.08 21.77 8.70
CA ASN A 692 -3.98 21.89 7.73
C ASN A 692 -2.57 21.63 8.31
N TYR A 693 -2.45 20.98 9.47
CA TYR A 693 -1.13 20.67 10.03
C TYR A 693 -0.54 19.41 9.39
N MET A 694 0.67 19.56 8.85
CA MET A 694 1.49 18.43 8.42
C MET A 694 2.21 17.87 9.63
N GLU A 695 1.79 16.68 10.07
CA GLU A 695 2.37 16.02 11.23
C GLU A 695 3.73 15.41 10.89
N ARG A 696 4.66 15.44 11.86
CA ARG A 696 6.01 14.90 11.73
C ARG A 696 6.20 13.74 12.69
N PHE A 697 6.36 12.54 12.15
CA PHE A 697 6.47 11.31 12.94
C PHE A 697 7.90 10.80 13.00
N LEU A 698 8.39 10.56 14.22
CA LEU A 698 9.58 9.79 14.49
C LEU A 698 9.20 8.39 14.95
N VAL A 699 9.49 7.39 14.14
CA VAL A 699 9.25 5.98 14.47
C VAL A 699 10.54 5.36 14.99
N MET A 700 10.54 4.93 16.24
CA MET A 700 11.66 4.29 16.92
C MET A 700 11.38 2.80 17.09
N VAL A 701 12.05 1.98 16.28
CA VAL A 701 12.02 0.53 16.40
C VAL A 701 13.02 0.09 17.45
N LEU A 702 12.52 -0.41 18.59
CA LEU A 702 13.36 -0.77 19.72
C LEU A 702 13.97 -2.16 19.50
N ASP A 703 15.28 -2.20 19.28
CA ASP A 703 16.07 -3.42 19.10
C ASP A 703 16.69 -3.82 20.44
N TYR A 704 15.99 -4.69 21.17
CA TYR A 704 16.46 -5.32 22.41
C TYR A 704 17.17 -6.66 22.15
N SER A 705 17.72 -6.90 20.95
CA SER A 705 18.43 -8.15 20.64
C SER A 705 19.66 -8.40 21.52
N ALA A 706 20.34 -7.33 21.94
CA ALA A 706 21.42 -7.41 22.92
C ALA A 706 20.94 -7.94 24.30
N CYS A 707 19.64 -7.89 24.58
CA CYS A 707 19.04 -8.33 25.83
C CYS A 707 18.38 -9.72 25.71
N GLY A 708 18.58 -10.42 24.59
CA GLY A 708 18.05 -11.76 24.36
C GLY A 708 16.66 -11.81 23.74
N TYR A 709 16.07 -10.69 23.35
CA TYR A 709 14.80 -10.66 22.60
C TYR A 709 15.06 -10.79 21.09
N PRO A 710 14.15 -11.37 20.30
CA PRO A 710 14.23 -11.29 18.84
C PRO A 710 14.34 -9.84 18.36
N ALA A 711 15.14 -9.59 17.32
CA ALA A 711 15.19 -8.27 16.70
C ALA A 711 13.79 -7.87 16.20
N ALA A 712 13.42 -6.60 16.41
CA ALA A 712 12.21 -6.03 15.85
C ALA A 712 12.31 -5.91 14.31
N LEU A 713 11.23 -5.42 13.68
CA LEU A 713 11.19 -5.17 12.24
C LEU A 713 12.35 -4.29 11.77
N ASN A 714 12.78 -4.46 10.53
CA ASN A 714 13.76 -3.53 9.96
C ASN A 714 13.12 -2.15 9.75
N GLY A 715 13.93 -1.09 9.83
CA GLY A 715 13.42 0.29 9.73
C GLY A 715 12.68 0.61 8.42
N SER A 716 13.00 -0.09 7.32
CA SER A 716 12.30 0.07 6.03
C SER A 716 10.87 -0.45 6.08
N SER A 717 10.64 -1.66 6.61
CA SER A 717 9.30 -2.25 6.72
C SER A 717 8.41 -1.44 7.65
N THR A 718 8.98 -0.87 8.71
CA THR A 718 8.25 0.02 9.63
C THR A 718 7.90 1.36 8.97
N ARG A 719 8.78 1.92 8.14
CA ARG A 719 8.45 3.15 7.39
C ARG A 719 7.29 2.94 6.43
N ASP A 720 7.32 1.86 5.65
CA ASP A 720 6.26 1.53 4.68
C ASP A 720 4.90 1.33 5.37
N LEU A 721 4.92 0.80 6.59
CA LEU A 721 3.74 0.67 7.42
C LEU A 721 3.13 2.03 7.80
N PHE A 722 3.94 2.97 8.29
CA PHE A 722 3.47 4.31 8.66
C PHE A 722 2.99 5.11 7.45
N LEU A 723 3.56 4.87 6.26
CA LEU A 723 3.02 5.42 5.01
C LEU A 723 1.65 4.82 4.67
N GLY A 724 1.41 3.54 4.98
CA GLY A 724 0.08 2.92 4.90
C GLY A 724 -0.95 3.62 5.80
N PHE A 725 -0.59 3.83 7.07
CA PHE A 725 -1.42 4.58 8.02
C PHE A 725 -1.71 6.01 7.54
N ALA A 726 -0.68 6.74 7.11
CA ALA A 726 -0.83 8.13 6.67
C ALA A 726 -1.85 8.27 5.55
N ARG A 727 -1.82 7.35 4.57
CA ARG A 727 -2.80 7.32 3.49
C ARG A 727 -4.22 7.08 3.99
N ASN A 728 -4.41 6.15 4.91
CA ASN A 728 -5.74 5.86 5.46
C ASN A 728 -6.24 7.01 6.35
N ALA A 729 -5.38 7.63 7.14
CA ALA A 729 -5.72 8.83 7.93
C ALA A 729 -6.05 10.03 7.02
N GLU A 730 -5.31 10.24 5.94
CA GLU A 730 -5.60 11.25 4.91
C GLU A 730 -6.95 10.97 4.24
N LEU A 731 -7.24 9.71 3.90
CA LEU A 731 -8.54 9.30 3.35
C LEU A 731 -9.69 9.51 4.35
N CYS A 732 -9.49 9.18 5.63
CA CYS A 732 -10.50 9.35 6.67
C CYS A 732 -10.76 10.82 7.04
N SER A 733 -9.73 11.66 6.94
CA SER A 733 -9.82 13.10 7.21
C SER A 733 -10.21 13.92 5.97
N ASN A 734 -10.34 13.28 4.81
CA ASN A 734 -10.43 13.95 3.53
C ASN A 734 -9.34 15.02 3.31
N GLY A 735 -8.09 14.65 3.52
CA GLY A 735 -6.94 15.53 3.33
C GLY A 735 -6.74 16.60 4.41
N LYS A 736 -7.60 16.66 5.44
CA LYS A 736 -7.41 17.56 6.59
C LYS A 736 -6.31 17.08 7.54
N PHE A 737 -5.99 15.79 7.51
CA PHE A 737 -4.81 15.21 8.15
C PHE A 737 -3.76 14.93 7.08
N GLY A 738 -2.61 15.59 7.19
CA GLY A 738 -1.46 15.37 6.32
C GLY A 738 -0.27 14.85 7.12
N LEU A 739 0.39 13.80 6.61
CA LEU A 739 1.71 13.42 7.10
C LEU A 739 2.78 14.10 6.23
N ASP A 740 3.73 14.80 6.84
CA ASP A 740 4.95 15.20 6.14
C ASP A 740 5.80 13.97 5.83
N GLN A 741 5.58 13.37 4.66
CA GLN A 741 6.30 12.17 4.21
C GLN A 741 7.82 12.40 4.14
N GLY A 742 8.27 13.64 3.91
CA GLY A 742 9.67 14.03 3.92
C GLY A 742 10.26 14.09 5.34
N ALA A 743 9.41 14.28 6.34
CA ALA A 743 9.76 14.26 7.76
C ALA A 743 9.37 12.95 8.47
N LEU A 744 8.85 11.92 7.79
CA LEU A 744 8.69 10.59 8.37
C LEU A 744 10.06 9.90 8.46
N GLN A 745 10.58 9.73 9.67
CA GLN A 745 11.83 9.00 9.92
C GLN A 745 11.59 7.74 10.73
N ALA A 746 12.23 6.65 10.32
CA ALA A 746 12.26 5.39 11.06
C ALA A 746 13.69 5.10 11.51
N LEU A 747 13.89 4.96 12.81
CA LEU A 747 15.19 4.65 13.43
C LEU A 747 15.11 3.31 14.14
N VAL A 748 16.14 2.48 13.96
CA VAL A 748 16.37 1.34 14.86
C VAL A 748 17.17 1.86 16.05
N VAL A 749 16.54 1.85 17.22
CA VAL A 749 17.12 2.31 18.47
C VAL A 749 17.50 1.09 19.30
N ARG A 750 18.73 1.04 19.81
CA ARG A 750 19.23 -0.04 20.68
C ARG A 750 19.40 0.47 22.11
N PRO A 751 18.40 0.33 22.98
CA PRO A 751 18.50 0.76 24.37
C PRO A 751 19.49 -0.12 25.15
N ASN A 752 20.02 0.38 26.27
CA ASN A 752 20.93 -0.38 27.10
C ASN A 752 20.15 -1.45 27.89
N CYS A 753 20.67 -2.69 27.90
CA CYS A 753 20.08 -3.84 28.61
C CYS A 753 20.27 -3.78 30.13
N SER A 754 19.99 -2.64 30.76
CA SER A 754 20.00 -2.58 32.22
C SER A 754 18.80 -3.36 32.76
N ALA A 755 18.97 -4.09 33.87
CA ALA A 755 17.87 -4.89 34.45
C ALA A 755 16.62 -4.04 34.73
N ALA A 756 16.78 -2.74 35.03
CA ALA A 756 15.67 -1.82 35.29
C ALA A 756 14.75 -1.62 34.07
N THR A 757 15.26 -1.67 32.84
CA THR A 757 14.45 -1.45 31.62
C THR A 757 13.77 -2.69 31.09
N THR A 758 14.33 -3.88 31.32
CA THR A 758 13.75 -5.13 30.80
C THR A 758 12.84 -5.84 31.80
N THR A 759 12.98 -5.62 33.12
CA THR A 759 12.13 -6.29 34.12
C THR A 759 11.00 -5.43 34.67
N SER A 760 11.09 -4.10 34.61
CA SER A 760 10.02 -3.22 35.13
C SER A 760 8.98 -2.84 34.08
N CYS A 761 9.32 -2.92 32.78
CA CYS A 761 8.49 -2.47 31.66
C CYS A 761 7.87 -1.08 31.86
N ALA A 762 8.56 -0.23 32.63
CA ALA A 762 8.15 1.14 32.86
C ALA A 762 8.30 1.91 31.54
N TRP A 763 7.16 2.17 30.88
CA TRP A 763 7.11 2.83 29.56
C TRP A 763 7.93 4.12 29.54
N TRP A 764 7.91 4.92 30.61
CA TRP A 764 8.65 6.18 30.67
C TRP A 764 10.17 5.96 30.62
N THR A 765 10.66 4.87 31.23
CA THR A 765 12.09 4.55 31.24
C THR A 765 12.53 4.13 29.85
N MET A 766 11.73 3.27 29.18
CA MET A 766 11.98 2.85 27.81
C MET A 766 11.90 4.04 26.84
N ALA A 767 10.94 4.95 27.00
CA ALA A 767 10.82 6.15 26.18
C ALA A 767 12.02 7.08 26.38
N ASN A 768 12.44 7.31 27.63
CA ASN A 768 13.58 8.18 27.94
C ASN A 768 14.88 7.63 27.34
N GLU A 769 15.13 6.32 27.44
CA GLU A 769 16.28 5.70 26.79
C GLU A 769 16.20 5.78 25.27
N ALA A 770 15.04 5.44 24.69
CA ALA A 770 14.85 5.49 23.25
C ALA A 770 15.03 6.92 22.70
N ASN A 771 14.48 7.91 23.39
CA ASN A 771 14.61 9.33 23.07
C ASN A 771 16.05 9.81 23.21
N SER A 772 16.78 9.36 24.25
CA SER A 772 18.19 9.70 24.42
C SER A 772 19.04 9.19 23.25
N VAL A 773 18.82 7.94 22.82
CA VAL A 773 19.52 7.37 21.67
C VAL A 773 19.11 8.08 20.37
N ALA A 774 17.82 8.34 20.16
CA ALA A 774 17.34 9.06 18.98
C ALA A 774 17.91 10.49 18.89
N LYS A 775 17.97 11.22 20.01
CA LYS A 775 18.64 12.53 20.11
C LYS A 775 20.13 12.44 19.75
N SER A 776 20.82 11.39 20.18
CA SER A 776 22.24 11.19 19.83
C SER A 776 22.46 10.94 18.33
N ILE A 777 21.48 10.34 17.64
CA ILE A 777 21.54 10.04 16.20
C ILE A 777 21.15 11.27 15.36
N LEU A 778 20.07 11.96 15.75
CA LEU A 778 19.46 13.03 14.94
C LEU A 778 19.94 14.43 15.32
N GLY A 779 20.50 14.58 16.52
CA GLY A 779 20.67 15.87 17.20
C GLY A 779 19.37 16.35 17.85
N ASP A 780 19.49 17.10 18.95
CA ASP A 780 18.35 17.57 19.75
C ASP A 780 17.36 18.44 18.95
N ASN A 781 17.86 19.29 18.04
CA ASN A 781 17.01 20.19 17.26
C ASN A 781 16.16 19.42 16.24
N THR A 782 16.73 18.42 15.58
CA THR A 782 15.99 17.55 14.66
C THR A 782 14.98 16.71 15.42
N PHE A 783 15.37 16.15 16.57
CA PHE A 783 14.49 15.36 17.43
C PHE A 783 13.28 16.19 17.92
N LYS A 784 13.49 17.44 18.37
CA LYS A 784 12.39 18.36 18.76
C LYS A 784 11.47 18.76 17.60
N GLY A 785 11.93 18.59 16.36
CA GLY A 785 11.16 18.91 15.16
C GLY A 785 10.03 17.93 14.84
N PHE A 786 9.96 16.79 15.54
CA PHE A 786 8.88 15.82 15.41
C PHE A 786 7.74 16.11 16.37
N THR A 787 6.51 16.07 15.87
CA THR A 787 5.29 16.29 16.65
C THR A 787 4.83 15.01 17.34
N HIS A 788 5.15 13.84 16.78
CA HIS A 788 4.72 12.53 17.25
C HIS A 788 5.87 11.52 17.31
N TYR A 789 5.88 10.69 18.35
CA TYR A 789 6.89 9.67 18.62
C TYR A 789 6.23 8.29 18.72
N ALA A 790 6.57 7.38 17.82
CA ALA A 790 6.03 6.02 17.84
C ALA A 790 7.11 5.00 18.20
N TYR A 791 6.92 4.25 19.28
CA TYR A 791 7.84 3.23 19.78
C TYR A 791 7.33 1.85 19.37
N VAL A 792 8.12 1.13 18.56
CA VAL A 792 7.78 -0.22 18.09
C VAL A 792 8.58 -1.24 18.90
N LEU A 793 7.89 -2.01 19.73
CA LEU A 793 8.49 -3.03 20.61
C LEU A 793 8.80 -4.33 19.86
N PRO A 794 9.92 -5.01 20.16
CA PRO A 794 10.27 -6.30 19.56
C PRO A 794 9.36 -7.42 20.03
N PRO A 795 9.28 -8.54 19.29
CA PRO A 795 8.47 -9.69 19.69
C PRO A 795 8.97 -10.30 21.00
N GLY A 796 8.06 -10.83 21.82
CA GLY A 796 8.39 -11.49 23.09
C GLY A 796 8.45 -10.55 24.29
N LEU A 797 8.59 -9.23 24.07
CA LEU A 797 8.57 -8.25 25.15
C LEU A 797 7.15 -8.11 25.74
N GLU A 798 6.10 -8.42 24.97
CA GLU A 798 4.71 -8.38 25.43
C GLU A 798 4.43 -9.34 26.60
N THR A 799 5.10 -10.49 26.62
CA THR A 799 4.93 -11.48 27.69
C THR A 799 5.52 -11.00 29.02
N VAL A 800 6.50 -10.11 28.95
CA VAL A 800 7.19 -9.56 30.12
C VAL A 800 6.50 -8.28 30.60
N CYS A 801 5.97 -7.47 29.68
CA CYS A 801 5.37 -6.19 30.03
C CYS A 801 3.88 -6.26 30.37
N ASN A 802 3.19 -7.39 30.13
CA ASN A 802 1.76 -7.58 30.40
C ASN A 802 0.87 -6.43 29.84
N TRP A 803 1.26 -5.85 28.71
CA TRP A 803 0.47 -4.83 28.03
C TRP A 803 -0.65 -5.50 27.23
N THR A 804 -1.83 -4.87 27.23
CA THR A 804 -2.98 -5.35 26.46
C THR A 804 -2.64 -5.45 24.96
N ARG A 805 -3.27 -6.40 24.27
CA ARG A 805 -3.01 -6.68 22.85
C ARG A 805 -3.47 -5.49 22.00
N GLY A 806 -2.54 -4.71 21.47
CA GLY A 806 -2.87 -3.64 20.51
C GLY A 806 -1.88 -2.48 20.50
N GLY A 807 -1.33 -2.12 21.65
CA GLY A 807 -0.52 -0.91 21.81
C GLY A 807 -0.98 -0.12 23.03
N LEU A 808 -0.25 0.94 23.35
CA LEU A 808 -0.58 1.85 24.43
C LEU A 808 -0.43 3.28 23.90
N SER A 809 -1.47 4.09 24.00
CA SER A 809 -1.33 5.55 23.89
C SER A 809 -1.52 6.14 25.28
N LEU A 810 -0.68 7.11 25.62
CA LEU A 810 -0.74 7.80 26.89
C LEU A 810 -1.54 9.08 26.66
N LEU A 811 -2.81 9.05 27.06
CA LEU A 811 -3.72 10.17 26.96
C LEU A 811 -3.43 11.23 28.05
N PRO A 812 -3.34 12.53 27.70
CA PRO A 812 -2.94 13.12 26.42
C PRO A 812 -1.41 13.14 26.27
N GLY A 813 -0.90 12.79 25.09
CA GLY A 813 0.54 12.72 24.85
C GLY A 813 0.85 12.48 23.37
N ASN A 814 2.07 12.82 22.95
CA ASN A 814 2.54 12.63 21.57
C ASN A 814 3.24 11.28 21.35
N GLN A 815 2.97 10.30 22.22
CA GLN A 815 3.69 9.03 22.28
C GLN A 815 2.76 7.87 21.98
N ILE A 816 3.13 7.06 20.99
CA ILE A 816 2.39 5.88 20.56
C ILE A 816 3.27 4.65 20.80
N TRP A 817 2.75 3.62 21.46
CA TRP A 817 3.46 2.36 21.65
C TRP A 817 2.80 1.25 20.86
N LEU A 818 3.59 0.53 20.05
CA LEU A 818 3.13 -0.53 19.16
C LEU A 818 3.88 -1.83 19.45
N GLN A 819 3.20 -2.98 19.42
CA GLN A 819 3.79 -4.29 19.69
C GLN A 819 3.88 -5.14 18.42
N THR A 820 5.08 -5.59 18.04
CA THR A 820 5.30 -6.36 16.79
C THR A 820 4.74 -7.78 16.78
N ALA A 821 4.49 -8.40 17.93
CA ALA A 821 4.02 -9.79 18.02
C ALA A 821 2.50 -9.95 17.88
N ALA A 822 1.74 -8.91 18.18
CA ALA A 822 0.32 -8.87 17.84
C ALA A 822 0.20 -8.41 16.39
N GLU A 823 -0.79 -8.91 15.66
CA GLU A 823 -1.10 -8.45 14.29
C GLU A 823 -1.33 -6.92 14.18
N SER A 824 -1.29 -6.19 15.30
CA SER A 824 -1.49 -4.76 15.45
C SER A 824 -0.54 -3.89 14.66
N VAL A 825 0.77 -4.18 14.59
CA VAL A 825 1.68 -3.30 13.82
C VAL A 825 1.29 -3.33 12.35
N TYR A 826 0.84 -4.46 11.80
CA TYR A 826 0.49 -4.58 10.38
C TYR A 826 -0.90 -4.05 10.03
N ARG A 827 -1.68 -3.65 11.03
CA ARG A 827 -3.05 -3.19 10.92
C ARG A 827 -3.08 -1.68 11.06
N TRP A 828 -3.32 -0.98 9.95
CA TRP A 828 -3.32 0.48 9.90
C TRP A 828 -4.34 1.08 10.87
N GLU A 829 -5.43 0.37 11.13
CA GLU A 829 -6.50 0.73 12.05
C GLU A 829 -6.01 0.78 13.50
N VAL A 830 -5.02 -0.03 13.89
CA VAL A 830 -4.45 0.03 15.24
C VAL A 830 -3.54 1.24 15.38
N LEU A 831 -2.77 1.55 14.34
CA LEU A 831 -1.95 2.77 14.33
C LEU A 831 -2.84 4.03 14.35
N LEU A 832 -3.93 4.03 13.58
CA LEU A 832 -4.92 5.09 13.63
C LEU A 832 -5.58 5.19 15.00
N HIS A 833 -6.06 4.07 15.56
CA HIS A 833 -6.63 4.01 16.90
C HIS A 833 -5.70 4.65 17.95
N MET A 834 -4.43 4.22 18.00
CA MET A 834 -3.49 4.74 18.98
C MET A 834 -3.14 6.22 18.74
N ASN A 835 -3.16 6.67 17.49
CA ASN A 835 -2.92 8.07 17.17
C ASN A 835 -4.12 8.97 17.53
N LEU A 836 -5.35 8.48 17.37
CA LEU A 836 -6.58 9.20 17.73
C LEU A 836 -6.63 9.51 19.23
N HIS A 837 -6.07 8.64 20.06
CA HIS A 837 -5.87 8.96 21.47
C HIS A 837 -5.01 10.21 21.67
N ASN A 838 -3.93 10.42 20.92
CA ASN A 838 -3.11 11.63 21.09
C ASN A 838 -3.90 12.94 20.89
N TYR A 839 -5.03 12.88 20.19
CA TYR A 839 -5.99 13.98 20.00
C TYR A 839 -7.12 14.04 21.06
N GLY A 840 -6.99 13.27 22.15
CA GLY A 840 -7.95 13.23 23.25
C GLY A 840 -9.25 12.49 22.94
N LEU A 841 -9.23 11.56 21.97
CA LEU A 841 -10.38 10.71 21.65
C LEU A 841 -10.42 9.45 22.52
N TRP A 842 -11.62 8.88 22.65
CA TRP A 842 -11.97 7.80 23.57
C TRP A 842 -12.55 6.61 22.80
N HIS A 843 -12.49 5.42 23.40
CA HIS A 843 -13.03 4.22 22.76
C HIS A 843 -14.53 4.34 22.51
N SER A 844 -14.98 3.74 21.40
CA SER A 844 -16.40 3.60 21.09
C SER A 844 -16.96 2.30 21.70
N TRP A 845 -18.19 2.38 22.19
CA TRP A 845 -18.89 1.33 22.92
C TRP A 845 -20.10 0.85 22.12
N GLU A 846 -20.34 -0.46 22.12
CA GLU A 846 -21.57 -1.07 21.59
C GLU A 846 -22.09 -2.07 22.63
N ASP A 847 -23.41 -2.04 22.89
CA ASP A 847 -24.06 -2.91 23.88
C ASP A 847 -23.38 -2.92 25.27
N GLY A 848 -22.91 -1.75 25.70
CA GLY A 848 -22.21 -1.58 26.99
C GLY A 848 -20.83 -2.24 27.04
N LYS A 849 -20.25 -2.62 25.91
CA LYS A 849 -18.89 -3.16 25.80
C LYS A 849 -17.97 -2.19 25.06
N GLU A 850 -16.85 -1.87 25.69
CA GLU A 850 -15.74 -1.14 25.08
C GLU A 850 -15.16 -1.93 23.89
N PHE A 851 -14.80 -1.25 22.80
CA PHE A 851 -14.28 -1.86 21.57
C PHE A 851 -15.24 -2.82 20.84
N ALA A 852 -16.54 -2.79 21.16
CA ALA A 852 -17.51 -3.60 20.44
C ALA A 852 -18.03 -2.91 19.17
N ASP A 853 -17.86 -1.59 19.06
CA ASP A 853 -18.31 -0.81 17.90
C ASP A 853 -17.40 -1.00 16.67
N GLY A 854 -17.66 -2.07 15.92
CA GLY A 854 -16.96 -2.38 14.68
C GLY A 854 -17.10 -1.33 13.56
N SER A 855 -17.83 -0.23 13.77
CA SER A 855 -18.00 0.85 12.79
C SER A 855 -16.96 1.97 12.88
N THR A 856 -16.06 1.98 13.86
CA THR A 856 -14.94 2.95 13.95
C THR A 856 -13.64 2.28 14.40
N ALA A 857 -12.50 2.85 14.00
CA ALA A 857 -11.19 2.50 14.51
C ALA A 857 -11.11 2.48 16.05
N LEU A 858 -11.80 3.39 16.75
CA LEU A 858 -11.83 3.45 18.22
C LEU A 858 -12.77 2.41 18.86
N GLY A 859 -13.57 1.71 18.07
CA GLY A 859 -14.48 0.64 18.50
C GLY A 859 -14.04 -0.76 18.05
N GLY A 860 -12.77 -0.92 17.64
CA GLY A 860 -12.21 -2.21 17.21
C GLY A 860 -12.48 -2.58 15.74
N GLY A 861 -13.18 -1.70 15.02
CA GLY A 861 -13.42 -1.82 13.57
C GLY A 861 -12.23 -1.40 12.71
N VAL A 862 -12.31 -1.70 11.41
CA VAL A 862 -11.33 -1.28 10.38
C VAL A 862 -11.79 -0.06 9.59
N ALA A 863 -12.61 0.78 10.22
CA ALA A 863 -13.28 1.89 9.56
C ALA A 863 -12.77 3.23 10.07
N CYS A 864 -13.00 4.29 9.30
CA CYS A 864 -12.68 5.66 9.73
C CYS A 864 -13.41 6.04 11.03
N PRO A 865 -12.90 7.04 11.79
CA PRO A 865 -13.55 7.50 13.02
C PRO A 865 -15.03 7.82 12.77
N ASN A 866 -15.88 7.53 13.74
CA ASN A 866 -17.32 7.82 13.60
C ASN A 866 -17.58 9.33 13.54
N ALA A 867 -18.82 9.71 13.26
CA ALA A 867 -19.21 11.12 13.16
C ALA A 867 -18.83 11.96 14.39
N ALA A 868 -18.96 11.42 15.61
CA ALA A 868 -18.61 12.14 16.83
C ALA A 868 -17.10 12.40 16.94
N GLU A 869 -16.30 11.37 16.68
CA GLU A 869 -14.84 11.45 16.68
C GLU A 869 -14.34 12.38 15.57
N SER A 870 -14.87 12.24 14.35
CA SER A 870 -14.52 13.05 13.20
C SER A 870 -14.92 14.51 13.36
N SER A 871 -16.08 14.79 13.98
CA SER A 871 -16.52 16.14 14.34
C SER A 871 -15.51 16.81 15.28
N ARG A 872 -15.08 16.09 16.32
CA ARG A 872 -14.12 16.59 17.32
C ARG A 872 -12.74 16.87 16.74
N LEU A 873 -12.31 16.09 15.75
CA LEU A 873 -11.06 16.34 15.01
C LEU A 873 -11.18 17.47 13.98
N GLY A 874 -12.38 18.00 13.73
CA GLY A 874 -12.65 18.90 12.61
C GLY A 874 -12.55 18.22 11.24
N TRP A 875 -12.48 16.88 11.19
CA TRP A 875 -12.41 16.10 9.96
C TRP A 875 -13.74 16.10 9.22
N ALA A 876 -14.84 16.05 9.97
CA ALA A 876 -16.19 16.11 9.45
C ALA A 876 -16.90 17.39 9.89
N ASN A 877 -17.70 17.97 8.99
CA ASN A 877 -18.65 19.03 9.24
C ASN A 877 -20.07 18.47 9.13
N PRO A 878 -20.99 18.94 9.99
CA PRO A 878 -22.39 18.57 9.92
C PRO A 878 -23.03 19.02 8.60
N VAL A 879 -24.16 18.41 8.21
CA VAL A 879 -24.94 18.86 7.05
C VAL A 879 -25.49 20.27 7.30
N SER A 880 -25.59 21.09 6.26
CA SER A 880 -26.19 22.43 6.35
C SER A 880 -27.57 22.36 7.02
N GLY A 881 -27.73 23.11 8.12
CA GLY A 881 -28.94 23.07 8.96
C GLY A 881 -28.97 21.93 10.00
N GLY A 882 -27.91 21.13 10.07
CA GLY A 882 -27.74 19.97 10.95
C GLY A 882 -26.65 20.10 12.02
N GLU A 883 -26.09 21.30 12.19
CA GLU A 883 -24.91 21.54 13.05
C GLU A 883 -25.20 21.46 14.55
N ALA A 884 -26.46 21.67 14.91
CA ALA A 884 -26.92 21.88 16.28
C ALA A 884 -28.46 21.81 16.34
N ILE A 885 -29.06 20.73 15.84
CA ILE A 885 -30.52 20.59 15.85
C ILE A 885 -30.95 20.44 17.30
N ASN A 886 -31.44 21.53 17.90
CA ASN A 886 -32.11 21.40 19.18
C ASN A 886 -33.41 20.65 18.93
N SER A 887 -33.63 19.55 19.64
CA SER A 887 -34.83 18.73 19.46
C SER A 887 -36.12 19.55 19.61
N ILE A 888 -36.12 20.63 20.39
CA ILE A 888 -37.28 21.53 20.53
C ILE A 888 -37.64 22.28 19.25
N GLN A 889 -36.66 22.50 18.36
CA GLN A 889 -36.86 23.17 17.08
C GLN A 889 -37.52 22.24 16.05
N LEU A 890 -37.56 20.92 16.30
CA LEU A 890 -38.36 19.98 15.54
C LEU A 890 -39.81 20.09 16.04
N PRO A 891 -40.75 20.63 15.24
CA PRO A 891 -42.15 20.70 15.64
C PRO A 891 -42.68 19.28 15.91
N PRO A 892 -43.39 19.02 17.02
CA PRO A 892 -43.99 17.72 17.28
C PRO A 892 -44.80 17.18 16.10
N GLY A 893 -44.51 15.96 15.68
CA GLY A 893 -45.13 15.28 14.53
C GLY A 893 -44.69 15.78 13.15
N ALA A 894 -43.87 16.84 13.06
CA ALA A 894 -43.32 17.28 11.79
C ALA A 894 -42.06 16.47 11.44
N VAL A 895 -42.02 15.99 10.19
CA VAL A 895 -40.87 15.29 9.63
C VAL A 895 -39.96 16.31 8.94
N GLN A 896 -38.70 16.39 9.35
CA GLN A 896 -37.68 17.19 8.69
C GLN A 896 -36.66 16.29 8.00
N SER A 897 -36.46 16.50 6.69
CA SER A 897 -35.53 15.72 5.87
C SER A 897 -34.19 16.43 5.74
N TYR A 898 -33.11 15.64 5.80
CA TYR A 898 -31.74 16.05 5.59
C TYR A 898 -31.08 15.11 4.58
N THR A 899 -30.32 15.66 3.63
CA THR A 899 -29.48 14.84 2.74
C THR A 899 -28.10 14.72 3.37
N VAL A 900 -27.80 13.54 3.93
CA VAL A 900 -26.53 13.26 4.61
C VAL A 900 -25.63 12.50 3.64
N ALA A 901 -24.44 13.03 3.39
CA ALA A 901 -23.43 12.36 2.58
C ALA A 901 -22.79 11.22 3.36
N SER A 902 -22.35 10.16 2.68
CA SER A 902 -21.55 9.15 3.34
C SER A 902 -20.24 9.77 3.83
N ALA A 903 -19.83 9.40 5.05
CA ALA A 903 -18.67 9.97 5.74
C ALA A 903 -17.40 10.05 4.88
N ARG A 904 -17.21 9.12 3.94
CA ARG A 904 -16.02 9.10 3.06
C ARG A 904 -16.13 9.97 1.80
N THR A 905 -17.33 10.16 1.25
CA THR A 905 -17.53 10.87 -0.04
C THR A 905 -17.78 12.36 0.13
N ALA A 906 -18.16 12.78 1.33
CA ALA A 906 -18.59 14.14 1.66
C ALA A 906 -17.48 15.20 1.56
N GLY A 907 -16.23 14.77 1.42
CA GLY A 907 -15.12 15.70 1.56
C GLY A 907 -14.93 16.22 3.00
N GLY A 908 -15.51 15.51 3.97
CA GLY A 908 -15.74 16.03 5.32
C GLY A 908 -17.04 16.84 5.45
N ASP A 909 -17.59 17.45 4.39
CA ASP A 909 -18.74 18.36 4.50
C ASP A 909 -20.10 17.66 4.37
N GLY A 910 -20.90 17.68 5.44
CA GLY A 910 -22.26 17.18 5.44
C GLY A 910 -22.41 15.68 5.68
N SER A 911 -21.49 15.09 6.43
CA SER A 911 -21.44 13.65 6.69
C SER A 911 -22.26 13.17 7.90
N PHE A 912 -22.75 14.09 8.73
CA PHE A 912 -23.56 13.74 9.91
C PHE A 912 -24.56 14.83 10.30
N LEU A 913 -25.49 14.46 11.19
CA LEU A 913 -26.37 15.37 11.92
C LEU A 913 -26.00 15.36 13.40
N ARG A 914 -25.98 16.53 14.05
CA ARG A 914 -25.85 16.65 15.50
C ARG A 914 -27.17 17.10 16.10
N VAL A 915 -27.77 16.28 16.94
CA VAL A 915 -29.03 16.57 17.64
C VAL A 915 -28.74 16.76 19.12
N MET A 916 -29.12 17.92 19.65
CA MET A 916 -29.01 18.26 21.08
C MET A 916 -30.39 18.07 21.74
N PRO A 917 -30.56 17.06 22.61
CA PRO A 917 -31.81 16.81 23.29
C PRO A 917 -32.04 17.82 24.44
N ASP A 918 -33.08 18.65 24.34
CA ASP A 918 -33.35 19.77 25.27
C ASP A 918 -34.54 19.50 26.23
N TRP A 919 -34.57 18.37 26.93
CA TRP A 919 -35.77 17.91 27.67
C TRP A 919 -35.59 17.58 29.14
N ARG A 920 -34.62 18.20 29.82
CA ARG A 920 -34.78 18.42 31.26
C ARG A 920 -35.14 19.90 31.48
N PRO A 921 -36.43 20.26 31.48
CA PRO A 921 -36.86 21.63 31.80
C PRO A 921 -36.36 22.10 33.18
N ASP A 922 -35.97 21.17 34.06
CA ASP A 922 -35.37 21.43 35.37
C ASP A 922 -33.95 22.03 35.31
N TYR A 923 -33.34 22.14 34.12
CA TYR A 923 -31.91 22.46 33.94
C TYR A 923 -31.61 23.89 33.44
N TYR A 924 -32.61 24.69 33.07
CA TYR A 924 -32.43 25.94 32.32
C TYR A 924 -33.00 27.22 32.97
N GLU A 925 -33.24 27.22 34.29
CA GLU A 925 -33.87 28.39 34.96
C GLU A 925 -32.91 29.48 35.51
N ASP A 926 -31.59 29.44 35.28
CA ASP A 926 -30.71 30.55 35.67
C ASP A 926 -29.70 30.95 34.55
N PRO A 927 -29.98 32.02 33.78
CA PRO A 927 -29.07 32.51 32.74
C PRO A 927 -27.80 33.21 33.28
N ASP A 928 -27.68 33.45 34.59
CA ASP A 928 -26.56 34.21 35.18
C ASP A 928 -25.46 33.33 35.83
N ASN A 929 -25.64 32.00 35.91
CA ASN A 929 -24.67 31.07 36.51
C ASN A 929 -24.09 30.06 35.51
N PHE A 930 -23.26 30.54 34.57
CA PHE A 930 -22.68 29.70 33.51
C PHE A 930 -21.54 28.73 33.94
N PHE A 931 -21.18 28.68 35.23
CA PHE A 931 -19.93 28.05 35.70
C PHE A 931 -20.06 26.79 36.57
N LEU A 932 -21.27 26.29 36.87
CA LEU A 932 -21.45 25.12 37.76
C LEU A 932 -22.60 24.19 37.32
N PHE A 933 -22.68 23.84 36.03
CA PHE A 933 -23.60 22.80 35.59
C PHE A 933 -23.00 21.41 35.82
N ASN A 934 -23.80 20.48 36.37
CA ASN A 934 -23.43 19.07 36.47
C ASN A 934 -23.61 18.43 35.07
N THR A 935 -22.66 18.71 34.18
CA THR A 935 -22.67 18.35 32.76
C THR A 935 -22.61 16.85 32.48
N ASP A 936 -22.48 16.01 33.51
CA ASP A 936 -22.13 14.60 33.38
C ASP A 936 -23.26 13.73 32.81
N THR A 937 -24.52 14.22 32.78
CA THR A 937 -25.67 13.46 32.26
C THR A 937 -26.27 13.97 30.96
N ALA A 938 -25.83 15.11 30.45
CA ALA A 938 -26.32 15.60 29.16
C ALA A 938 -25.64 14.81 28.05
N THR A 939 -26.38 14.34 27.04
CA THR A 939 -25.83 13.59 25.91
C THR A 939 -26.26 14.19 24.58
N ASN A 940 -25.35 14.24 23.62
CA ASN A 940 -25.62 14.68 22.25
C ASN A 940 -25.72 13.45 21.35
N LEU A 941 -26.63 13.51 20.37
CA LEU A 941 -26.77 12.46 19.37
C LEU A 941 -26.05 12.85 18.07
N TYR A 942 -25.23 11.94 17.57
CA TYR A 942 -24.58 12.03 16.27
C TYR A 942 -25.18 10.97 15.34
N ILE A 943 -25.77 11.39 14.23
CA ILE A 943 -26.40 10.50 13.25
C ILE A 943 -25.55 10.47 11.98
N GLU A 944 -24.97 9.31 11.68
CA GLU A 944 -24.02 9.09 10.58
C GLU A 944 -24.61 8.12 9.54
N VAL A 945 -24.33 8.35 8.25
CA VAL A 945 -24.67 7.41 7.17
C VAL A 945 -23.42 6.69 6.66
N ARG A 946 -23.46 5.35 6.68
CA ARG A 946 -22.42 4.50 6.08
C ARG A 946 -22.98 3.69 4.91
N ILE A 947 -22.35 3.81 3.74
CA ILE A 947 -22.75 3.14 2.49
C ILE A 947 -21.69 2.09 2.12
N ALA A 948 -22.15 0.86 1.85
CA ALA A 948 -21.30 -0.26 1.45
C ALA A 948 -20.55 0.01 0.14
N GLY A 949 -19.30 -0.44 0.04
CA GLY A 949 -18.49 -0.35 -1.19
C GLY A 949 -17.57 0.86 -1.31
N TYR A 950 -17.63 1.79 -0.33
CA TYR A 950 -16.70 2.91 -0.25
C TYR A 950 -15.71 2.82 0.91
N ASP A 951 -15.88 1.95 1.91
CA ASP A 951 -14.88 1.71 2.98
C ASP A 951 -13.94 0.55 2.57
N PRO A 952 -12.60 0.71 2.60
CA PRO A 952 -11.69 -0.06 1.74
C PRO A 952 -11.46 -1.54 2.13
N GLU A 953 -12.02 -2.09 3.21
CA GLU A 953 -11.68 -3.47 3.61
C GLU A 953 -12.80 -4.28 4.30
N VAL A 954 -14.05 -3.81 4.29
CA VAL A 954 -15.17 -4.52 4.95
C VAL A 954 -16.07 -5.19 3.90
N LEU A 955 -15.69 -6.41 3.49
CA LEU A 955 -16.34 -7.21 2.43
C LEU A 955 -17.34 -8.26 2.96
N ASP A 956 -18.04 -8.02 4.07
CA ASP A 956 -19.04 -8.98 4.56
C ASP A 956 -20.48 -8.50 4.32
N GLU A 957 -21.38 -9.44 3.97
CA GLU A 957 -22.81 -9.22 3.64
C GLU A 957 -23.60 -8.54 4.78
N ALA A 958 -23.01 -8.43 5.97
CA ALA A 958 -23.58 -7.77 7.14
C ALA A 958 -23.71 -6.25 7.02
N TYR A 959 -23.24 -5.58 5.95
CA TYR A 959 -23.17 -4.11 5.87
C TYR A 959 -23.89 -3.52 4.65
N ALA A 960 -25.20 -3.77 4.50
CA ALA A 960 -26.09 -2.89 3.73
C ALA A 960 -25.95 -1.42 4.20
N PRO A 961 -26.33 -0.40 3.40
CA PRO A 961 -26.36 0.98 3.86
C PRO A 961 -27.10 1.09 5.19
N LYS A 962 -26.44 1.69 6.19
CA LYS A 962 -26.94 1.81 7.56
C LYS A 962 -26.79 3.25 8.05
N ILE A 963 -27.71 3.63 8.93
CA ILE A 963 -27.59 4.82 9.75
C ILE A 963 -27.11 4.38 11.12
N ASN A 964 -25.97 4.91 11.57
CA ASN A 964 -25.49 4.72 12.93
C ASN A 964 -25.88 5.94 13.77
N VAL A 965 -26.44 5.70 14.95
CA VAL A 965 -26.76 6.74 15.92
C VAL A 965 -25.85 6.56 17.13
N TYR A 966 -25.02 7.57 17.39
CA TYR A 966 -24.09 7.61 18.52
C TYR A 966 -24.60 8.57 19.58
N GLU A 967 -24.56 8.13 20.83
CA GLU A 967 -24.75 8.94 22.03
C GLU A 967 -23.37 9.34 22.58
N VAL A 968 -23.18 10.63 22.81
CA VAL A 968 -21.92 11.21 23.30
C VAL A 968 -22.21 12.08 24.51
N ASN A 969 -21.48 11.89 25.61
CA ASN A 969 -21.60 12.77 26.77
C ASN A 969 -21.25 14.23 26.38
N ALA A 970 -22.15 15.17 26.65
CA ALA A 970 -22.04 16.58 26.29
C ALA A 970 -20.84 17.28 26.96
N ALA A 971 -20.41 16.80 28.14
CA ALA A 971 -19.18 17.26 28.77
C ALA A 971 -17.95 16.97 27.89
N MET A 972 -17.96 15.85 27.16
CA MET A 972 -16.90 15.49 26.22
C MET A 972 -16.97 16.33 24.94
N ASP A 973 -18.18 16.71 24.51
CA ASP A 973 -18.44 17.37 23.24
C ASP A 973 -18.14 18.88 23.30
N ASN A 974 -18.33 19.52 24.45
CA ASN A 974 -18.13 20.96 24.64
C ASN A 974 -16.67 21.39 24.93
N GLY A 975 -15.70 20.49 24.75
CA GLY A 975 -14.27 20.83 24.84
C GLY A 975 -13.72 21.13 26.25
N TYR A 976 -14.50 20.91 27.32
CA TYR A 976 -14.05 21.11 28.70
C TYR A 976 -13.11 19.97 29.14
N LEU A 977 -11.82 20.10 28.84
CA LEU A 977 -10.75 19.29 29.43
C LEU A 977 -10.07 20.06 30.56
N HIS A 978 -10.56 19.91 31.79
CA HIS A 978 -9.74 20.26 32.96
C HIS A 978 -8.61 19.24 33.09
N TYR A 979 -7.39 19.65 32.73
CA TYR A 979 -6.18 18.89 33.03
C TYR A 979 -5.91 19.00 34.54
N VAL A 980 -6.12 17.91 35.28
CA VAL A 980 -5.64 17.77 36.66
C VAL A 980 -4.30 17.03 36.58
N PRO A 981 -3.15 17.68 36.87
CA PRO A 981 -1.87 17.00 36.83
C PRO A 981 -1.82 15.87 37.88
N PRO A 982 -1.25 14.70 37.56
CA PRO A 982 -1.13 13.60 38.50
C PRO A 982 -0.05 13.94 39.55
N ILE A 983 -0.47 14.24 40.77
CA ILE A 983 0.44 14.36 41.92
C ILE A 983 0.53 13.00 42.61
N GLY A 984 1.45 12.13 42.17
CA GLY A 984 1.92 10.96 42.94
C GLY A 984 1.69 9.57 42.33
N ASN A 985 2.55 8.61 42.73
CA ASN A 985 2.69 7.22 42.24
C ASN A 985 1.53 6.25 42.57
N TRP A 986 0.29 6.73 42.57
CA TRP A 986 -0.88 5.87 42.70
C TRP A 986 -1.81 6.17 41.53
N ALA A 987 -1.82 5.27 40.55
CA ALA A 987 -2.89 5.21 39.56
C ALA A 987 -4.18 4.91 40.32
N LEU A 988 -4.88 5.95 40.74
CA LEU A 988 -6.28 5.84 41.13
C LEU A 988 -7.04 5.51 39.84
N GLU A 989 -7.62 4.31 39.80
CA GLU A 989 -8.75 3.98 38.94
C GLU A 989 -9.86 5.01 39.21
N PHE A 990 -9.82 6.15 38.53
CA PHE A 990 -11.07 6.85 38.24
C PHE A 990 -11.82 5.94 37.29
N GLU A 991 -12.95 5.39 37.71
CA GLU A 991 -13.86 4.66 36.84
C GLU A 991 -14.16 5.54 35.62
N HIS A 992 -13.58 5.20 34.47
CA HIS A 992 -13.80 5.86 33.18
C HIS A 992 -15.24 5.67 32.63
N THR A 993 -16.20 5.34 33.50
CA THR A 993 -17.55 4.91 33.11
C THR A 993 -18.39 5.99 32.45
N ASP A 994 -18.06 7.26 32.66
CA ASP A 994 -18.91 8.39 32.25
C ASP A 994 -18.47 9.04 30.93
N ARG A 995 -17.36 8.55 30.35
CA ARG A 995 -16.73 9.12 29.16
C ARG A 995 -16.78 8.16 27.97
N LYS A 996 -17.98 7.96 27.41
CA LYS A 996 -18.24 6.97 26.35
C LYS A 996 -18.89 7.61 25.12
N ILE A 997 -18.45 7.16 23.94
CA ILE A 997 -19.20 7.30 22.69
C ILE A 997 -19.90 5.96 22.51
N GLN A 998 -21.23 5.93 22.58
CA GLN A 998 -22.00 4.69 22.52
C GLN A 998 -22.85 4.63 21.26
N ILE A 999 -22.70 3.59 20.45
CA ILE A 999 -23.68 3.33 19.40
C ILE A 999 -24.97 2.79 20.03
N ILE A 1000 -26.04 3.57 19.94
CA ILE A 1000 -27.35 3.22 20.52
C ILE A 1000 -28.28 2.61 19.48
N SER A 1001 -27.98 2.79 18.19
CA SER A 1001 -28.75 2.14 17.13
C SER A 1001 -28.00 2.01 15.80
N LYS A 1002 -28.28 0.92 15.09
CA LYS A 1002 -27.89 0.66 13.70
C LYS A 1002 -29.16 0.43 12.88
N ILE A 1003 -29.54 1.41 12.07
CA ILE A 1003 -30.79 1.39 11.30
C ILE A 1003 -30.50 0.86 9.89
N PRO A 1004 -31.00 -0.31 9.49
CA PRO A 1004 -30.92 -0.75 8.11
C PRO A 1004 -31.72 0.18 7.18
N PHE A 1005 -31.34 0.20 5.91
CA PHE A 1005 -32.10 0.92 4.87
C PHE A 1005 -33.62 0.58 4.90
N SER A 1006 -34.46 1.57 4.67
CA SER A 1006 -35.94 1.49 4.71
C SER A 1006 -36.56 1.15 6.07
N HIS A 1007 -35.79 1.23 7.16
CA HIS A 1007 -36.31 1.04 8.51
C HIS A 1007 -36.37 2.38 9.27
N ARG A 1008 -37.20 2.41 10.30
CA ARG A 1008 -37.28 3.50 11.28
C ARG A 1008 -36.82 2.99 12.63
N VAL A 1009 -36.15 3.84 13.41
CA VAL A 1009 -35.86 3.58 14.82
C VAL A 1009 -36.50 4.64 15.68
N ILE A 1010 -37.11 4.19 16.77
CA ILE A 1010 -37.72 5.02 17.79
C ILE A 1010 -36.74 5.09 18.95
N LEU A 1011 -36.18 6.26 19.19
CA LEU A 1011 -35.32 6.56 20.32
C LEU A 1011 -36.20 7.14 21.42
N THR A 1012 -36.82 6.26 22.22
CA THR A 1012 -37.81 6.64 23.23
C THR A 1012 -37.25 7.60 24.28
N ASP A 1013 -36.01 7.39 24.69
CA ASP A 1013 -35.33 8.23 25.69
C ASP A 1013 -35.08 9.66 25.17
N TYR A 1014 -35.22 9.85 23.86
CA TYR A 1014 -35.02 11.10 23.15
C TYR A 1014 -36.28 11.61 22.46
N ASN A 1015 -37.45 10.99 22.70
CA ASN A 1015 -38.69 11.17 21.92
C ASN A 1015 -38.49 11.52 20.43
N LEU A 1016 -37.58 10.78 19.78
CA LEU A 1016 -37.12 11.05 18.42
C LEU A 1016 -37.30 9.81 17.57
N VAL A 1017 -37.84 9.96 16.36
CA VAL A 1017 -37.86 8.92 15.34
C VAL A 1017 -36.89 9.29 14.23
N VAL A 1018 -36.00 8.37 13.88
CA VAL A 1018 -35.02 8.51 12.80
C VAL A 1018 -35.41 7.57 11.66
N TYR A 1019 -35.55 8.12 10.45
CA TYR A 1019 -35.90 7.40 9.24
C TYR A 1019 -34.76 7.46 8.23
N GLY A 1020 -34.41 6.30 7.65
CA GLY A 1020 -33.56 6.25 6.46
C GLY A 1020 -34.39 6.07 5.19
N ARG A 1021 -34.45 7.10 4.33
CA ARG A 1021 -35.12 7.07 3.02
C ARG A 1021 -34.08 6.98 1.89
N SER A 1022 -34.58 6.70 0.68
CA SER A 1022 -33.85 6.37 -0.55
C SER A 1022 -32.45 6.98 -0.72
N ILE A 1023 -31.57 6.22 -1.37
CA ILE A 1023 -30.28 6.68 -1.87
C ILE A 1023 -30.53 7.83 -2.87
N ALA A 1024 -30.28 9.08 -2.46
CA ALA A 1024 -30.45 10.26 -3.31
C ALA A 1024 -29.38 10.29 -4.43
N SER A 1025 -28.22 9.68 -4.16
CA SER A 1025 -27.13 9.41 -5.12
C SER A 1025 -26.23 8.31 -4.55
N GLU A 1026 -25.33 7.72 -5.34
CA GLU A 1026 -24.39 6.66 -4.90
C GLU A 1026 -23.58 6.99 -3.63
N SER A 1027 -23.55 8.27 -3.21
CA SER A 1027 -22.78 8.80 -2.08
C SER A 1027 -23.61 9.54 -1.01
N THR A 1028 -24.94 9.61 -1.13
CA THR A 1028 -25.80 10.40 -0.21
C THR A 1028 -27.11 9.71 0.12
N MET A 1029 -27.60 9.89 1.34
CA MET A 1029 -28.86 9.32 1.83
C MET A 1029 -29.75 10.40 2.43
N GLU A 1030 -31.07 10.29 2.22
CA GLU A 1030 -32.03 11.14 2.93
C GLU A 1030 -32.31 10.57 4.32
N VAL A 1031 -31.98 11.32 5.37
CA VAL A 1031 -32.30 11.02 6.77
C VAL A 1031 -33.42 11.94 7.21
N GLN A 1032 -34.52 11.39 7.72
CA GLN A 1032 -35.62 12.19 8.25
C GLN A 1032 -35.70 12.08 9.76
N LEU A 1033 -35.88 13.21 10.43
CA LEU A 1033 -36.04 13.31 11.88
C LEU A 1033 -37.47 13.75 12.20
N CYS A 1034 -38.08 13.11 13.19
CA CYS A 1034 -39.36 13.54 13.72
C CYS A 1034 -39.39 13.44 15.25
N ARG A 1035 -39.74 14.54 15.91
CA ARG A 1035 -39.96 14.57 17.35
C ARG A 1035 -41.41 14.21 17.66
N PHE A 1036 -41.64 13.36 18.66
CA PHE A 1036 -42.96 13.11 19.20
C PHE A 1036 -43.08 13.60 20.65
N VAL A 1037 -44.31 13.86 21.10
CA VAL A 1037 -44.59 14.31 22.48
C VAL A 1037 -45.26 13.20 23.27
N THR A 1038 -46.25 12.50 22.70
CA THR A 1038 -47.00 11.46 23.43
C THR A 1038 -46.78 10.07 22.87
N SER A 1039 -46.63 9.92 21.56
CA SER A 1039 -46.40 8.63 20.92
C SER A 1039 -45.73 8.77 19.54
N ASP A 1040 -44.99 7.74 19.12
CA ASP A 1040 -44.36 7.67 17.79
C ASP A 1040 -45.39 7.69 16.64
N ALA A 1041 -46.67 7.46 16.93
CA ALA A 1041 -47.76 7.60 15.97
C ALA A 1041 -47.93 9.05 15.46
N GLU A 1042 -47.44 10.04 16.19
CA GLU A 1042 -47.35 11.44 15.72
C GLU A 1042 -46.38 11.58 14.54
N CYS A 1043 -45.38 10.69 14.45
CA CYS A 1043 -44.35 10.69 13.42
C CYS A 1043 -44.69 9.80 12.23
N GLN A 1044 -45.96 9.54 11.94
CA GLN A 1044 -46.37 8.80 10.74
C GLN A 1044 -45.94 9.56 9.49
N ALA A 1045 -44.81 9.14 8.90
CA ALA A 1045 -44.38 9.61 7.60
C ALA A 1045 -45.49 9.35 6.58
N SER A 1046 -45.86 10.36 5.79
CA SER A 1046 -46.64 10.13 4.58
C SER A 1046 -45.82 9.19 3.68
N PRO A 1047 -46.41 8.09 3.16
CA PRO A 1047 -45.67 7.01 2.50
C PRO A 1047 -44.69 7.46 1.40
#